data_AF-A0A1K1N452-F1
#
_entry.id   AF-A0A1K1N452-F1
#
_cell.length_a   1.000
_cell.length_b   1.000
_cell.length_c   1.000
_cell.angle_alpha   90.00
_cell.angle_beta   90.00
_cell.angle_gamma   90.00
#
_symmetry.space_group_name_H-M   'P 1'
#
loop_
_entity.id
_entity.type
_entity.pdbx_description
1 polymer ?
#
loop_
_entity_poly.entity_id
_entity_poly.type
_entity_poly.pdbx_seq_one_letter_code
_entity_poly.pdbx_strand_id
1 'polypeptide(L)'
;MKKHLLPLIFILFSYVTVSGQHRPWTRISHHEKNISGIRPGASTEGYRLEINTLKSDLSGVSAGRKHIRGRNRTTVSFPVKGGGIEDFIITEVPFLPERLAEKYPGIRSYSGTSVSNPQTRIRFSLDHYGFHGVIYDKNGTYYLNPDKEEKDIYVLAGKASYTPLDKDFECKIIDETYGPALKNTGRLKRADDGQMRIFRLALACTGEFARYHISAAGLNNGTVSQQKEAVLAAMNTIMTRVNGIYENDLSIRMQLIENNDDLIFLDPETDGMTNNNGKTLIDEIQAIIDGIAGSENYDIGHVFSTGAGGIAQLNSPCTASKAKGVTGTTAPVGDPFAVDYVAHEMGHQFGATHTFNNYCGDERSAGTAVEPGSGSTIMAYAGICPPNIQNYSDPYFHTVSIAQIRDNITTGNSTCATLQNTGNLPPVADAGADYTIPAGTAFVLTGSGSDPDGDALTYTWEQTDNQINEGYPDATASGGPVFRSYSPVTVPHRYFPRLDDILSGALANTWEVLPETDRELNFSFTVRDNNPSGGQTVRDDVRITVDGHAGPFRMTSHQEEKTLTGGTTETITWDVAETQTGTISAAFVDILLSEDGSFGNPHTIGSELPNNGSATVLIPGGIETNKARIMVKPRGNIFFSVNTADLTITSSDFTLEFEELTQKHCISQQVAYPFLYRTHNGFNAETTFSAEMPQGLQATFSPASATSDSTKVIMEISGIEAKGPYDIHIAGTSGQQVRNVPLSLEVYDDIFPAANLSSPADGTRELRPAFGITLEWDTIDNAEQYDIQIAATADFSDLLETASVNFPFYEPQLLENDKFYYWRVRPKNRCGEGEYSPPFSFSTLETQCKTYTSTDPVIIPENRASTVTSLLHITDEDLIAGGLSLSLDITHTWVSDLTISLTSPSGTTVQIISGICDEVQDIRAIFSDTGDHINCNNNPAIGGTVKPSGSLTDFRGESLKGTWTLTVRDAHAEDGGSINSFSITRCPAPAPDNFRIKVTDESCKDTRDGHISVNAQVNLNYQVDFRGENTAVTADFSENWEIGNLAPGTYALCFTIADNPVFIQCFDVTVAPSGDLSVYTRVNASDNNLHLSLEGGRHYIIELNGTSITTGNKNISLPLRSGKNTVVIRTDKSCQGIYKEDIYISPDDVVIYPNPFTDTASAYIGSDISGILRLSVFSLSGKLMMSQKINTTDGHSDLGLHILPPGVYLVKISGADIHKTVKILKR
;
A
#
# COMPACT_ATOMS: atom_id res chain seq x y z
N MET A 1 -88.42 48.32 -7.03
CA MET A 1 -87.17 48.60 -6.30
C MET A 1 -87.14 47.71 -5.05
N LYS A 2 -86.01 47.03 -4.78
CA LYS A 2 -85.81 45.85 -3.90
C LYS A 2 -86.02 44.51 -4.62
N LYS A 3 -84.89 43.81 -4.87
CA LYS A 3 -84.66 42.36 -5.09
C LYS A 3 -83.58 42.07 -6.16
N HIS A 4 -82.36 42.60 -6.02
CA HIS A 4 -81.20 42.17 -6.84
C HIS A 4 -79.87 42.34 -6.09
N LEU A 5 -79.64 41.59 -5.01
CA LEU A 5 -78.35 41.63 -4.29
C LEU A 5 -77.98 40.32 -3.57
N LEU A 6 -78.42 39.17 -4.11
CA LEU A 6 -77.98 37.85 -3.65
C LEU A 6 -77.31 36.91 -4.68
N PRO A 7 -77.21 37.19 -6.01
CA PRO A 7 -76.54 36.25 -6.92
C PRO A 7 -75.04 36.53 -7.13
N LEU A 8 -74.44 37.56 -6.51
CA LEU A 8 -73.05 37.94 -6.81
C LEU A 8 -71.97 37.20 -5.99
N ILE A 9 -72.35 36.44 -4.95
CA ILE A 9 -71.38 35.71 -4.09
C ILE A 9 -71.25 34.22 -4.51
N PHE A 10 -72.19 33.67 -5.29
CA PHE A 10 -72.14 32.25 -5.70
C PHE A 10 -71.42 31.99 -7.04
N ILE A 11 -71.06 33.04 -7.79
CA ILE A 11 -70.37 32.92 -9.09
C ILE A 11 -68.84 33.14 -8.98
N LEU A 12 -68.33 33.57 -7.82
CA LEU A 12 -66.88 33.73 -7.60
C LEU A 12 -66.17 32.49 -7.04
N PHE A 13 -66.87 31.38 -6.80
CA PHE A 13 -66.30 30.15 -6.21
C PHE A 13 -66.21 28.94 -7.16
N SER A 14 -66.48 29.10 -8.46
CA SER A 14 -66.54 27.97 -9.42
C SER A 14 -65.46 27.95 -10.51
N TYR A 15 -64.39 28.75 -10.41
CA TYR A 15 -63.24 28.69 -11.33
C TYR A 15 -61.89 28.81 -10.62
N VAL A 16 -61.67 27.94 -9.62
CA VAL A 16 -60.31 27.54 -9.23
C VAL A 16 -60.20 26.04 -9.46
N THR A 17 -59.97 25.65 -10.70
CA THR A 17 -59.34 24.35 -10.98
C THR A 17 -57.88 24.48 -10.53
N VAL A 18 -57.61 24.09 -9.28
CA VAL A 18 -56.27 23.70 -8.87
C VAL A 18 -55.91 22.49 -9.75
N SER A 19 -55.13 22.69 -10.81
CA SER A 19 -54.40 21.58 -11.44
C SER A 19 -53.29 21.20 -10.46
N GLY A 20 -53.62 20.35 -9.50
CA GLY A 20 -52.57 19.66 -8.74
C GLY A 20 -51.84 18.77 -9.73
N GLN A 21 -50.54 19.02 -9.95
CA GLN A 21 -49.67 18.05 -10.62
C GLN A 21 -49.76 16.74 -9.85
N HIS A 22 -50.43 15.75 -10.43
CA HIS A 22 -50.53 14.43 -9.85
C HIS A 22 -49.17 13.74 -10.06
N ARG A 23 -48.40 13.56 -8.99
CA ARG A 23 -47.09 12.90 -9.06
C ARG A 23 -47.30 11.38 -9.24
N PRO A 24 -46.50 10.71 -10.10
CA PRO A 24 -46.67 9.28 -10.36
C PRO A 24 -46.30 8.38 -9.18
N TRP A 25 -45.56 8.89 -8.19
CA TRP A 25 -45.09 8.12 -7.04
C TRP A 25 -45.73 8.59 -5.73
N THR A 26 -46.19 7.63 -4.93
CA THR A 26 -46.68 7.88 -3.57
C THR A 26 -45.93 7.00 -2.58
N ARG A 27 -45.34 7.58 -1.52
CA ARG A 27 -44.67 6.81 -0.47
C ARG A 27 -45.70 6.01 0.33
N ILE A 28 -45.39 4.76 0.67
CA ILE A 28 -46.25 3.88 1.46
C ILE A 28 -45.51 3.32 2.68
N SER A 29 -46.25 2.98 3.74
CA SER A 29 -45.70 2.18 4.84
C SER A 29 -45.58 0.73 4.36
N HIS A 30 -44.38 0.35 3.92
CA HIS A 30 -44.12 -1.02 3.48
C HIS A 30 -43.62 -1.86 4.65
N HIS A 31 -44.38 -2.91 5.02
CA HIS A 31 -43.92 -3.92 5.96
C HIS A 31 -43.17 -5.01 5.19
N GLU A 32 -41.97 -5.36 5.65
CA GLU A 32 -41.08 -6.41 5.14
C GLU A 32 -41.87 -7.64 4.63
N LYS A 33 -42.05 -7.74 3.32
CA LYS A 33 -42.43 -8.98 2.64
C LYS A 33 -41.55 -9.21 1.43
N ASN A 34 -41.41 -10.48 1.08
CA ASN A 34 -40.37 -11.11 0.27
C ASN A 34 -40.18 -10.52 -1.14
N ILE A 35 -39.47 -9.39 -1.23
CA ILE A 35 -38.91 -8.93 -2.50
C ILE A 35 -37.81 -9.90 -2.91
N SER A 36 -37.89 -10.39 -4.15
CA SER A 36 -36.94 -11.37 -4.67
C SER A 36 -35.52 -10.82 -4.61
N GLY A 37 -34.64 -11.52 -3.88
CA GLY A 37 -33.24 -11.14 -3.77
C GLY A 37 -32.94 -10.04 -2.76
N ILE A 38 -33.87 -9.58 -1.92
CA ILE A 38 -33.57 -8.73 -0.75
C ILE A 38 -33.45 -9.59 0.51
N ARG A 39 -32.45 -9.29 1.35
CA ARG A 39 -32.23 -9.98 2.63
C ARG A 39 -33.33 -9.64 3.64
N PRO A 40 -33.80 -10.60 4.44
CA PRO A 40 -34.69 -10.32 5.57
C PRO A 40 -34.07 -9.28 6.53
N GLY A 41 -34.85 -8.28 6.95
CA GLY A 41 -34.41 -7.22 7.87
C GLY A 41 -33.62 -6.06 7.24
N ALA A 42 -33.49 -6.01 5.91
CA ALA A 42 -32.77 -4.93 5.23
C ALA A 42 -33.57 -3.61 5.23
N SER A 43 -32.86 -2.49 5.44
CA SER A 43 -33.47 -1.15 5.35
C SER A 43 -33.91 -0.86 3.92
N THR A 44 -35.22 -0.62 3.74
CA THR A 44 -35.86 -0.38 2.45
C THR A 44 -36.95 0.68 2.56
N GLU A 45 -37.23 1.37 1.46
CA GLU A 45 -38.32 2.35 1.38
C GLU A 45 -39.33 1.94 0.29
N GLY A 46 -40.62 1.92 0.63
CA GLY A 46 -41.68 1.48 -0.28
C GLY A 46 -42.44 2.64 -0.94
N TYR A 47 -42.74 2.48 -2.22
CA TYR A 47 -43.47 3.43 -3.04
C TYR A 47 -44.51 2.72 -3.91
N ARG A 48 -45.65 3.37 -4.15
CA ARG A 48 -46.63 2.95 -5.16
C ARG A 48 -46.47 3.79 -6.41
N LEU A 49 -46.46 3.15 -7.57
CA LEU A 49 -46.35 3.78 -8.89
C LEU A 49 -47.69 3.77 -9.63
N GLU A 50 -48.17 4.96 -9.98
CA GLU A 50 -49.23 5.12 -10.99
C GLU A 50 -48.62 5.10 -12.40
N ILE A 51 -48.47 3.90 -12.96
CA ILE A 51 -47.76 3.66 -14.22
C ILE A 51 -48.32 4.46 -15.41
N ASN A 52 -49.63 4.69 -15.47
CA ASN A 52 -50.25 5.46 -16.55
C ASN A 52 -49.92 6.95 -16.47
N THR A 53 -49.82 7.49 -15.24
CA THR A 53 -49.38 8.86 -15.00
C THR A 53 -47.92 9.01 -15.43
N LEU A 54 -47.05 8.06 -15.04
CA LEU A 54 -45.65 8.06 -15.48
C LEU A 54 -45.51 7.99 -17.02
N LYS A 55 -46.26 7.09 -17.68
CA LYS A 55 -46.28 6.99 -19.15
C LYS A 55 -46.76 8.28 -19.81
N SER A 56 -47.77 8.95 -19.24
CA SER A 56 -48.24 10.25 -19.71
C SER A 56 -47.14 11.32 -19.58
N ASP A 57 -46.47 11.38 -18.43
CA ASP A 57 -45.39 12.34 -18.17
C ASP A 57 -44.20 12.13 -19.13
N LEU A 58 -43.93 10.88 -19.52
CA LEU A 58 -42.86 10.53 -20.45
C LEU A 58 -43.22 10.68 -21.93
N SER A 59 -44.51 10.83 -22.29
CA SER A 59 -44.98 10.88 -23.68
C SER A 59 -44.42 12.06 -24.50
N GLY A 60 -43.93 13.11 -23.83
CA GLY A 60 -43.30 14.28 -24.46
C GLY A 60 -41.77 14.20 -24.55
N VAL A 61 -41.13 13.12 -24.07
CA VAL A 61 -39.68 12.94 -24.18
C VAL A 61 -39.34 12.54 -25.62
N SER A 62 -38.44 13.28 -26.27
CA SER A 62 -38.00 12.98 -27.64
C SER A 62 -36.74 12.12 -27.65
N ALA A 63 -36.66 11.19 -28.60
CA ALA A 63 -35.47 10.38 -28.87
C ALA A 63 -34.35 11.26 -29.45
N GLY A 64 -33.20 11.29 -28.78
CA GLY A 64 -31.98 11.92 -29.25
C GLY A 64 -31.57 13.19 -28.50
N ARG A 65 -30.30 13.21 -28.07
CA ARG A 65 -29.62 14.29 -27.33
C ARG A 65 -29.24 15.51 -28.21
N LYS A 66 -30.03 15.87 -29.23
CA LYS A 66 -29.73 17.08 -30.02
C LYS A 66 -30.00 18.31 -29.14
N HIS A 67 -28.95 19.08 -28.84
CA HIS A 67 -28.98 20.34 -28.08
C HIS A 67 -30.33 21.09 -28.15
N ILE A 68 -31.11 21.01 -27.08
CA ILE A 68 -32.18 21.99 -26.82
C ILE A 68 -31.65 22.99 -25.79
N ARG A 69 -30.77 23.88 -26.24
CA ARG A 69 -30.66 25.20 -25.61
C ARG A 69 -31.97 25.94 -25.94
N GLY A 70 -32.95 25.80 -25.05
CA GLY A 70 -34.17 26.62 -25.05
C GLY A 70 -35.48 25.83 -25.23
N ARG A 71 -36.23 25.77 -24.12
CA ARG A 71 -37.70 25.84 -24.03
C ARG A 71 -38.63 24.61 -24.01
N ASN A 72 -38.18 23.36 -23.97
CA ASN A 72 -39.04 22.26 -23.47
C ASN A 72 -38.18 21.11 -22.94
N ARG A 73 -37.89 21.11 -21.62
CA ARG A 73 -37.27 19.97 -20.93
C ARG A 73 -38.38 19.21 -20.21
N THR A 74 -38.50 17.91 -20.49
CA THR A 74 -39.48 17.07 -19.80
C THR A 74 -38.96 16.75 -18.41
N THR A 75 -39.72 17.16 -17.40
CA THR A 75 -39.39 16.92 -16.00
C THR A 75 -40.34 15.88 -15.42
N VAL A 76 -39.80 14.85 -14.77
CA VAL A 76 -40.57 13.76 -14.16
C VAL A 76 -40.05 13.51 -12.75
N SER A 77 -40.97 13.30 -11.81
CA SER A 77 -40.60 13.08 -10.41
C SER A 77 -40.26 11.62 -10.12
N PHE A 78 -39.22 11.36 -9.33
CA PHE A 78 -38.84 10.03 -8.86
C PHE A 78 -38.52 10.01 -7.36
N PRO A 79 -38.73 8.88 -6.67
CA PRO A 79 -38.25 8.65 -5.30
C PRO A 79 -36.73 8.84 -5.19
N VAL A 80 -36.27 9.35 -4.07
CA VAL A 80 -34.83 9.39 -3.70
C VAL A 80 -34.66 8.92 -2.26
N LYS A 81 -33.45 8.48 -1.90
CA LYS A 81 -33.16 7.95 -0.57
C LYS A 81 -33.40 9.03 0.50
N GLY A 82 -33.95 8.63 1.66
CA GLY A 82 -34.27 9.54 2.77
C GLY A 82 -35.72 10.01 2.78
N GLY A 83 -36.61 9.34 2.03
CA GLY A 83 -38.06 9.59 2.03
C GLY A 83 -38.55 10.74 1.14
N GLY A 84 -37.70 11.27 0.26
CA GLY A 84 -38.01 12.36 -0.67
C GLY A 84 -38.51 11.90 -2.04
N ILE A 85 -39.08 12.85 -2.80
CA ILE A 85 -39.36 12.74 -4.24
C ILE A 85 -38.74 13.98 -4.90
N GLU A 86 -37.85 13.77 -5.86
CA GLU A 86 -37.17 14.83 -6.62
C GLU A 86 -37.59 14.84 -8.08
N ASP A 87 -37.47 16.01 -8.72
CA ASP A 87 -37.81 16.22 -10.12
C ASP A 87 -36.55 16.07 -10.99
N PHE A 88 -36.63 15.26 -12.05
CA PHE A 88 -35.50 14.96 -12.94
C PHE A 88 -35.78 15.44 -14.35
N ILE A 89 -34.77 16.03 -15.00
CA ILE A 89 -34.78 16.30 -16.43
C ILE A 89 -34.51 14.98 -17.15
N ILE A 90 -35.50 14.48 -17.90
CA ILE A 90 -35.42 13.15 -18.53
C ILE A 90 -35.06 13.25 -20.01
N THR A 91 -34.19 12.34 -20.44
CA THR A 91 -33.83 12.11 -21.83
C THR A 91 -33.95 10.64 -22.17
N GLU A 92 -34.57 10.32 -23.31
CA GLU A 92 -34.61 8.96 -23.82
C GLU A 92 -33.23 8.55 -24.37
N VAL A 93 -32.77 7.36 -24.00
CA VAL A 93 -31.50 6.78 -24.43
C VAL A 93 -31.82 5.43 -25.08
N PRO A 94 -32.21 5.41 -26.38
CA PRO A 94 -32.74 4.22 -27.02
C PRO A 94 -31.64 3.16 -27.21
N PHE A 95 -31.84 1.99 -26.61
CA PHE A 95 -31.00 0.81 -26.84
C PHE A 95 -31.57 -0.13 -27.91
N LEU A 96 -32.89 -0.07 -28.12
CA LEU A 96 -33.52 -0.68 -29.28
C LEU A 96 -33.26 0.21 -30.51
N PRO A 97 -32.81 -0.36 -31.62
CA PRO A 97 -32.75 0.34 -32.89
C PRO A 97 -34.18 0.59 -33.42
N GLU A 98 -34.29 1.40 -34.48
CA GLU A 98 -35.56 1.95 -34.97
C GLU A 98 -36.60 0.85 -35.25
N ARG A 99 -36.22 -0.23 -35.96
CA ARG A 99 -37.14 -1.32 -36.32
C ARG A 99 -37.69 -2.05 -35.09
N LEU A 100 -36.83 -2.33 -34.10
CA LEU A 100 -37.25 -3.00 -32.87
C LEU A 100 -38.10 -2.08 -32.00
N ALA A 101 -37.75 -0.80 -31.94
CA ALA A 101 -38.51 0.21 -31.20
C ALA A 101 -39.90 0.46 -31.80
N GLU A 102 -40.07 0.31 -33.12
CA GLU A 102 -41.37 0.32 -33.80
C GLU A 102 -42.17 -0.95 -33.56
N LYS A 103 -41.51 -2.12 -33.59
CA LYS A 103 -42.16 -3.42 -33.38
C LYS A 103 -42.58 -3.64 -31.92
N TYR A 104 -41.79 -3.14 -30.98
CA TYR A 104 -42.00 -3.26 -29.52
C TYR A 104 -42.01 -1.87 -28.86
N PRO A 105 -43.02 -1.02 -29.15
CA PRO A 105 -43.03 0.39 -28.72
C PRO A 105 -43.16 0.57 -27.20
N GLY A 106 -43.52 -0.49 -26.48
CA GLY A 106 -43.60 -0.48 -25.02
C GLY A 106 -42.23 -0.49 -24.33
N ILE A 107 -41.16 -0.95 -24.99
CA ILE A 107 -39.83 -1.10 -24.40
C ILE A 107 -39.02 0.18 -24.62
N ARG A 108 -38.67 0.85 -23.53
CA ARG A 108 -37.99 2.16 -23.54
C ARG A 108 -36.94 2.26 -22.44
N SER A 109 -35.94 3.10 -22.66
CA SER A 109 -34.86 3.35 -21.69
C SER A 109 -34.52 4.83 -21.63
N TYR A 110 -34.19 5.29 -20.42
CA TYR A 110 -34.08 6.70 -20.10
C TYR A 110 -32.91 6.98 -19.17
N SER A 111 -32.45 8.23 -19.22
CA SER A 111 -31.52 8.82 -18.26
C SER A 111 -32.06 10.15 -17.78
N GLY A 112 -31.76 10.51 -16.54
CA GLY A 112 -32.11 11.82 -16.00
C GLY A 112 -31.15 12.36 -14.97
N THR A 113 -31.20 13.67 -14.81
CA THR A 113 -30.44 14.43 -13.80
C THR A 113 -31.42 15.24 -12.96
N SER A 114 -31.27 15.20 -11.65
CA SER A 114 -32.14 15.95 -10.72
C SER A 114 -31.98 17.45 -10.93
N VAL A 115 -33.11 18.16 -10.89
CA VAL A 115 -33.20 19.62 -10.99
C VAL A 115 -32.68 20.28 -9.72
N SER A 116 -32.93 19.66 -8.55
CA SER A 116 -32.51 20.18 -7.25
C SER A 116 -31.06 19.86 -6.92
N ASN A 117 -30.58 18.70 -7.36
CA ASN A 117 -29.22 18.27 -7.11
C ASN A 117 -28.60 17.65 -8.38
N PRO A 118 -27.79 18.38 -9.16
CA PRO A 118 -27.16 17.85 -10.37
C PRO A 118 -26.30 16.59 -10.16
N GLN A 119 -25.87 16.29 -8.92
CA GLN A 119 -25.17 15.05 -8.57
C GLN A 119 -26.09 13.84 -8.45
N THR A 120 -27.40 14.04 -8.26
CA THR A 120 -28.38 12.96 -8.23
C THR A 120 -28.81 12.63 -9.65
N ARG A 121 -28.53 11.40 -10.08
CA ARG A 121 -28.80 10.93 -11.45
C ARG A 121 -29.64 9.65 -11.42
N ILE A 122 -30.44 9.44 -12.46
CA ILE A 122 -31.25 8.23 -12.62
C ILE A 122 -31.02 7.60 -13.99
N ARG A 123 -31.00 6.27 -14.04
CA ARG A 123 -31.11 5.46 -15.25
C ARG A 123 -32.26 4.50 -15.04
N PHE A 124 -33.15 4.36 -16.02
CA PHE A 124 -34.26 3.42 -15.87
C PHE A 124 -34.78 2.88 -17.20
N SER A 125 -35.32 1.68 -17.16
CA SER A 125 -36.12 1.08 -18.23
C SER A 125 -37.61 1.11 -17.85
N LEU A 126 -38.45 1.17 -18.87
CA LEU A 126 -39.89 1.08 -18.76
C LEU A 126 -40.42 0.15 -19.85
N ASP A 127 -41.24 -0.81 -19.45
CA ASP A 127 -41.88 -1.76 -20.36
C ASP A 127 -43.32 -2.13 -19.92
N HIS A 128 -43.90 -3.16 -20.52
CA HIS A 128 -45.24 -3.65 -20.17
C HIS A 128 -45.29 -4.39 -18.83
N TYR A 129 -44.14 -4.84 -18.32
CA TYR A 129 -44.00 -5.64 -17.11
C TYR A 129 -43.60 -4.81 -15.90
N GLY A 130 -43.02 -3.62 -16.09
CA GLY A 130 -42.80 -2.67 -15.01
C GLY A 130 -41.83 -1.53 -15.33
N PHE A 131 -41.46 -0.82 -14.27
CA PHE A 131 -40.38 0.15 -14.23
C PHE A 131 -39.16 -0.49 -13.56
N HIS A 132 -37.95 -0.19 -14.00
CA HIS A 132 -36.73 -0.62 -13.30
C HIS A 132 -35.74 0.52 -13.31
N GLY A 133 -35.38 1.04 -12.13
CA GLY A 133 -34.56 2.24 -12.01
C GLY A 133 -33.36 2.05 -11.09
N VAL A 134 -32.28 2.76 -11.42
CA VAL A 134 -31.14 2.97 -10.54
C VAL A 134 -30.87 4.45 -10.38
N ILE A 135 -30.67 4.86 -9.14
CA ILE A 135 -30.41 6.23 -8.71
C ILE A 135 -29.01 6.28 -8.12
N TYR A 136 -28.23 7.25 -8.57
CA TYR A 136 -26.91 7.56 -8.05
C TYR A 136 -27.01 8.90 -7.31
N ASP A 137 -26.54 8.95 -6.07
CA ASP A 137 -26.38 10.19 -5.32
C ASP A 137 -25.02 10.20 -4.61
N LYS A 138 -24.74 11.28 -3.87
CA LYS A 138 -23.48 11.44 -3.11
C LYS A 138 -23.21 10.34 -2.06
N ASN A 139 -24.25 9.65 -1.60
CA ASN A 139 -24.20 8.61 -0.57
C ASN A 139 -24.15 7.20 -1.17
N GLY A 140 -24.23 7.05 -2.50
CA GLY A 140 -24.08 5.77 -3.18
C GLY A 140 -25.14 5.49 -4.23
N THR A 141 -25.34 4.19 -4.50
CA THR A 141 -26.26 3.70 -5.54
C THR A 141 -27.47 3.00 -4.91
N TYR A 142 -28.67 3.34 -5.40
CA TYR A 142 -29.95 2.82 -4.94
C TYR A 142 -30.79 2.29 -6.09
N TYR A 143 -31.50 1.21 -5.81
CA TYR A 143 -32.27 0.47 -6.80
C TYR A 143 -33.73 0.60 -6.51
N LEU A 144 -34.50 1.01 -7.52
CA LEU A 144 -35.94 1.18 -7.46
C LEU A 144 -36.58 0.14 -8.39
N ASN A 145 -36.95 -1.00 -7.80
CA ASN A 145 -37.42 -2.18 -8.52
C ASN A 145 -38.82 -2.61 -8.03
N PRO A 146 -39.63 -3.27 -8.87
CA PRO A 146 -40.97 -3.70 -8.50
C PRO A 146 -40.94 -4.82 -7.46
N ASP A 147 -41.97 -4.87 -6.62
CA ASP A 147 -42.22 -5.99 -5.72
C ASP A 147 -42.62 -7.25 -6.51
N LYS A 148 -42.31 -8.42 -5.96
CA LYS A 148 -42.54 -9.72 -6.61
C LYS A 148 -44.02 -10.07 -6.70
N GLU A 149 -44.81 -9.70 -5.70
CA GLU A 149 -46.23 -10.05 -5.57
C GLU A 149 -47.14 -8.89 -6.02
N GLU A 150 -46.80 -7.67 -5.62
CA GLU A 150 -47.58 -6.45 -5.90
C GLU A 150 -46.87 -5.56 -6.94
N LYS A 151 -47.17 -5.76 -8.23
CA LYS A 151 -46.46 -5.10 -9.36
C LYS A 151 -46.60 -3.57 -9.42
N ASP A 152 -47.51 -2.96 -8.66
CA ASP A 152 -47.64 -1.49 -8.51
C ASP A 152 -46.81 -0.94 -7.34
N ILE A 153 -46.26 -1.82 -6.49
CA ILE A 153 -45.36 -1.47 -5.39
C ILE A 153 -43.91 -1.60 -5.84
N TYR A 154 -43.10 -0.65 -5.42
CA TYR A 154 -41.69 -0.54 -5.73
C TYR A 154 -40.89 -0.32 -4.47
N VAL A 155 -39.71 -0.91 -4.43
CA VAL A 155 -38.81 -0.82 -3.30
C VAL A 155 -37.53 -0.12 -3.71
N LEU A 156 -37.20 0.93 -2.96
CA LEU A 156 -35.93 1.61 -3.00
C LEU A 156 -34.99 0.96 -1.98
N ALA A 157 -33.94 0.30 -2.46
CA ALA A 157 -32.99 -0.42 -1.64
C ALA A 157 -31.54 -0.13 -2.05
N GLY A 158 -30.62 -0.11 -1.10
CA GLY A 158 -29.18 -0.06 -1.39
C GLY A 158 -28.64 -1.43 -1.78
N LYS A 159 -27.47 -1.46 -2.41
CA LYS A 159 -26.75 -2.68 -2.80
C LYS A 159 -26.62 -3.72 -1.68
N ALA A 160 -26.26 -3.29 -0.47
CA ALA A 160 -26.08 -4.19 0.68
C ALA A 160 -27.37 -4.91 1.13
N SER A 161 -28.55 -4.40 0.71
CA SER A 161 -29.84 -5.00 1.02
C SER A 161 -30.10 -6.28 0.22
N TYR A 162 -29.35 -6.56 -0.85
CA TYR A 162 -29.57 -7.73 -1.71
C TYR A 162 -28.90 -8.99 -1.17
N THR A 163 -29.49 -10.17 -1.42
CA THR A 163 -29.02 -11.51 -1.02
C THR A 163 -27.82 -11.94 -1.86
N PRO A 164 -26.74 -12.52 -1.29
CA PRO A 164 -25.57 -12.96 -2.07
C PRO A 164 -25.98 -13.92 -3.16
N LEU A 165 -25.32 -13.84 -4.32
CA LEU A 165 -25.44 -14.89 -5.32
C LEU A 165 -24.82 -16.19 -4.78
N ASP A 166 -25.30 -17.32 -5.29
CA ASP A 166 -24.80 -18.63 -4.89
C ASP A 166 -23.33 -18.79 -5.32
N LYS A 167 -22.53 -19.49 -4.50
CA LYS A 167 -21.06 -19.54 -4.61
C LYS A 167 -20.51 -20.32 -5.81
N ASP A 168 -21.38 -20.87 -6.66
CA ASP A 168 -20.99 -21.75 -7.77
C ASP A 168 -20.55 -20.97 -9.04
N PHE A 169 -20.21 -19.69 -8.92
CA PHE A 169 -19.74 -18.88 -10.04
C PHE A 169 -18.23 -18.97 -10.21
N GLU A 170 -17.83 -19.38 -11.41
CA GLU A 170 -16.47 -19.26 -11.93
C GLU A 170 -16.50 -18.25 -13.10
N CYS A 171 -15.70 -17.18 -13.00
CA CYS A 171 -15.34 -16.32 -14.13
C CYS A 171 -14.05 -16.87 -14.76
N LYS A 172 -13.96 -16.85 -16.09
CA LYS A 172 -12.77 -17.27 -16.85
C LYS A 172 -12.52 -16.36 -18.04
N ILE A 173 -11.27 -16.25 -18.46
CA ILE A 173 -10.90 -15.52 -19.68
C ILE A 173 -10.22 -16.42 -20.72
N ILE A 174 -10.38 -16.12 -22.01
CA ILE A 174 -9.66 -16.78 -23.11
C ILE A 174 -8.60 -15.82 -23.70
N ASP A 175 -7.41 -16.36 -23.96
CA ASP A 175 -6.22 -15.67 -24.49
C ASP A 175 -5.65 -14.55 -23.60
N GLU A 176 -5.48 -14.85 -22.31
CA GLU A 176 -4.63 -14.04 -21.45
C GLU A 176 -3.15 -14.30 -21.78
N THR A 177 -2.68 -13.90 -22.96
CA THR A 177 -1.24 -13.66 -23.12
C THR A 177 -0.89 -12.49 -22.22
N TYR A 178 -0.34 -12.78 -21.03
CA TYR A 178 0.18 -11.85 -20.03
C TYR A 178 0.23 -10.42 -20.56
N GLY A 179 -0.87 -9.68 -20.36
CA GLY A 179 -0.98 -8.33 -20.89
C GLY A 179 0.20 -7.52 -20.37
N PRO A 180 0.88 -6.72 -21.22
CA PRO A 180 1.99 -5.91 -20.75
C PRO A 180 1.49 -5.04 -19.59
N ALA A 181 2.33 -4.89 -18.55
CA ALA A 181 2.11 -3.89 -17.50
C ALA A 181 1.70 -2.57 -18.15
N LEU A 182 0.74 -1.86 -17.56
CA LEU A 182 0.27 -0.57 -18.07
C LEU A 182 1.47 0.31 -18.43
N LYS A 183 1.72 0.48 -19.74
CA LYS A 183 2.80 1.35 -20.20
C LYS A 183 2.44 2.76 -19.76
N ASN A 184 3.29 3.40 -18.97
CA ASN A 184 3.03 4.71 -18.40
C ASN A 184 3.17 5.83 -19.45
N THR A 185 2.39 5.77 -20.55
CA THR A 185 2.38 6.80 -21.59
C THR A 185 1.22 7.76 -21.32
N GLY A 186 1.44 9.08 -21.43
CA GLY A 186 0.45 10.10 -21.06
C GLY A 186 -0.89 10.04 -21.82
N ARG A 187 -0.98 9.26 -22.90
CA ARG A 187 -2.21 9.04 -23.69
C ARG A 187 -3.10 7.93 -23.14
N LEU A 188 -2.55 7.02 -22.32
CA LEU A 188 -3.26 5.91 -21.67
C LEU A 188 -4.01 6.33 -20.39
N LYS A 189 -3.92 7.61 -20.01
CA LYS A 189 -4.51 8.17 -18.78
C LYS A 189 -5.92 8.78 -18.99
N ARG A 190 -6.52 8.70 -20.19
CA ARG A 190 -7.67 9.57 -20.53
C ARG A 190 -8.74 8.93 -21.44
N ALA A 191 -9.98 8.89 -20.98
CA ALA A 191 -11.16 8.76 -21.82
C ALA A 191 -11.75 10.16 -22.05
N ASP A 192 -11.10 10.96 -22.91
CA ASP A 192 -11.24 12.42 -22.99
C ASP A 192 -11.48 12.99 -24.40
N ASP A 193 -11.83 12.16 -25.39
CA ASP A 193 -11.96 12.60 -26.79
C ASP A 193 -13.33 13.18 -27.17
N GLY A 194 -14.26 13.28 -26.21
CA GLY A 194 -15.60 13.81 -26.45
C GLY A 194 -16.41 12.97 -27.45
N GLN A 195 -16.04 11.69 -27.66
CA GLN A 195 -16.73 10.79 -28.58
C GLN A 195 -17.46 9.67 -27.84
N MET A 196 -18.78 9.60 -28.05
CA MET A 196 -19.59 8.42 -27.73
C MET A 196 -19.33 7.36 -28.80
N ARG A 197 -18.89 6.17 -28.37
CA ARG A 197 -18.68 5.00 -29.24
C ARG A 197 -19.91 4.11 -29.16
N ILE A 198 -20.61 3.97 -30.28
CA ILE A 198 -21.79 3.13 -30.41
C ILE A 198 -21.40 1.82 -31.10
N PHE A 199 -21.44 0.72 -30.36
CA PHE A 199 -21.22 -0.64 -30.86
C PHE A 199 -22.57 -1.32 -31.08
N ARG A 200 -22.71 -2.00 -32.23
CA ARG A 200 -23.86 -2.84 -32.55
C ARG A 200 -23.71 -4.17 -31.80
N LEU A 201 -24.62 -4.43 -30.88
CA LEU A 201 -24.67 -5.62 -30.04
C LEU A 201 -25.64 -6.65 -30.62
N ALA A 202 -25.13 -7.84 -30.90
CA ALA A 202 -25.92 -9.04 -31.14
C ALA A 202 -26.08 -9.82 -29.82
N LEU A 203 -27.20 -9.64 -29.14
CA LEU A 203 -27.47 -10.25 -27.84
C LEU A 203 -28.41 -11.44 -27.99
N ALA A 204 -27.85 -12.64 -27.84
CA ALA A 204 -28.60 -13.89 -27.87
C ALA A 204 -29.00 -14.35 -26.45
N CYS A 205 -29.91 -15.31 -26.37
CA CYS A 205 -30.17 -16.03 -25.13
C CYS A 205 -30.51 -17.50 -25.37
N THR A 206 -30.15 -18.37 -24.42
CA THR A 206 -30.60 -19.77 -24.43
C THR A 206 -32.12 -19.86 -24.23
N GLY A 207 -32.69 -20.99 -24.63
CA GLY A 207 -34.10 -21.31 -24.41
C GLY A 207 -34.47 -21.29 -22.93
N GLU A 208 -33.56 -21.66 -22.04
CA GLU A 208 -33.80 -21.64 -20.60
C GLU A 208 -33.88 -20.21 -20.05
N PHE A 209 -33.01 -19.32 -20.51
CA PHE A 209 -33.07 -17.90 -20.17
C PHE A 209 -34.40 -17.30 -20.63
N ALA A 210 -34.81 -17.58 -21.87
CA ALA A 210 -36.09 -17.14 -22.38
C ALA A 210 -37.26 -17.65 -21.52
N ARG A 211 -37.30 -18.95 -21.22
CA ARG A 211 -38.34 -19.55 -20.38
C ARG A 211 -38.41 -18.95 -18.97
N TYR A 212 -37.27 -18.63 -18.37
CA TYR A 212 -37.22 -17.97 -17.08
C TYR A 212 -37.99 -16.63 -17.10
N HIS A 213 -37.66 -15.75 -18.05
CA HIS A 213 -38.29 -14.43 -18.14
C HIS A 213 -39.73 -14.49 -18.64
N ILE A 214 -40.07 -15.43 -19.53
CA ILE A 214 -41.46 -15.67 -19.95
C ILE A 214 -42.32 -16.08 -18.76
N SER A 215 -41.82 -16.96 -17.89
CA SER A 215 -42.52 -17.40 -16.70
C SER A 215 -42.68 -16.26 -15.68
N ALA A 216 -41.61 -15.48 -15.46
CA ALA A 216 -41.65 -14.30 -14.58
C ALA A 216 -42.64 -13.23 -15.07
N ALA A 217 -42.77 -13.07 -16.38
CA ALA A 217 -43.77 -12.19 -17.00
C ALA A 217 -45.21 -12.76 -16.95
N GLY A 218 -45.39 -14.04 -16.61
CA GLY A 218 -46.70 -14.71 -16.61
C GLY A 218 -47.19 -15.10 -18.01
N LEU A 219 -46.28 -15.30 -18.97
CA LEU A 219 -46.58 -15.47 -20.40
C LEU A 219 -46.28 -16.87 -20.94
N ASN A 220 -46.32 -17.89 -20.08
CA ASN A 220 -46.14 -19.29 -20.49
C ASN A 220 -47.11 -19.73 -21.61
N ASN A 221 -48.31 -19.13 -21.66
CA ASN A 221 -49.31 -19.35 -22.71
C ASN A 221 -49.48 -18.15 -23.67
N GLY A 222 -48.54 -17.21 -23.67
CA GLY A 222 -48.54 -16.05 -24.55
C GLY A 222 -48.24 -16.43 -26.01
N THR A 223 -48.56 -15.54 -26.94
CA THR A 223 -48.11 -15.68 -28.33
C THR A 223 -46.59 -15.58 -28.42
N VAL A 224 -45.98 -16.15 -29.47
CA VAL A 224 -44.52 -16.05 -29.73
C VAL A 224 -44.04 -14.59 -29.68
N SER A 225 -44.83 -13.65 -30.20
CA SER A 225 -44.50 -12.23 -30.16
C SER A 225 -44.47 -11.67 -28.73
N GLN A 226 -45.44 -12.02 -27.89
CA GLN A 226 -45.48 -11.60 -26.49
C GLN A 226 -44.35 -12.23 -25.68
N GLN A 227 -44.02 -13.49 -25.95
CA GLN A 227 -42.91 -14.19 -25.31
C GLN A 227 -41.57 -13.53 -25.67
N LYS A 228 -41.30 -13.27 -26.95
CA LYS A 228 -40.09 -12.54 -27.38
C LYS A 228 -40.03 -11.13 -26.79
N GLU A 229 -41.16 -10.43 -26.70
CA GLU A 229 -41.22 -9.11 -26.07
C GLU A 229 -40.82 -9.15 -24.58
N ALA A 230 -41.25 -10.17 -23.83
CA ALA A 230 -40.87 -10.34 -22.42
C ALA A 230 -39.36 -10.54 -22.25
N VAL A 231 -38.76 -11.37 -23.09
CA VAL A 231 -37.31 -11.62 -23.05
C VAL A 231 -36.52 -10.37 -23.48
N LEU A 232 -36.97 -9.70 -24.54
CA LEU A 232 -36.35 -8.45 -25.00
C LEU A 232 -36.44 -7.33 -23.96
N ALA A 233 -37.55 -7.24 -23.21
CA ALA A 233 -37.71 -6.30 -22.11
C ALA A 233 -36.70 -6.56 -20.96
N ALA A 234 -36.48 -7.82 -20.62
CA ALA A 234 -35.47 -8.22 -19.63
C ALA A 234 -34.05 -7.86 -20.10
N MET A 235 -33.70 -8.21 -21.35
CA MET A 235 -32.43 -7.82 -21.98
C MET A 235 -32.23 -6.30 -21.96
N ASN A 236 -33.26 -5.54 -22.32
CA ASN A 236 -33.21 -4.08 -22.30
C ASN A 236 -32.98 -3.52 -20.89
N THR A 237 -33.62 -4.10 -19.87
CA THR A 237 -33.43 -3.68 -18.48
C THR A 237 -32.00 -3.93 -18.00
N ILE A 238 -31.43 -5.11 -18.28
CA ILE A 238 -30.03 -5.44 -17.96
C ILE A 238 -29.08 -4.48 -18.69
N MET A 239 -29.26 -4.30 -20.00
CA MET A 239 -28.38 -3.43 -20.78
C MET A 239 -28.55 -1.95 -20.46
N THR A 240 -29.71 -1.53 -19.93
CA THR A 240 -29.90 -0.17 -19.40
C THR A 240 -28.98 0.12 -18.23
N ARG A 241 -28.79 -0.90 -17.38
CA ARG A 241 -27.86 -0.82 -16.24
C ARG A 241 -26.41 -0.81 -16.72
N VAL A 242 -26.03 -1.77 -17.58
CA VAL A 242 -24.66 -1.92 -18.09
C VAL A 242 -24.23 -0.69 -18.88
N ASN A 243 -25.02 -0.24 -19.86
CA ASN A 243 -24.70 0.98 -20.61
C ASN A 243 -24.59 2.21 -19.72
N GLY A 244 -25.33 2.28 -18.59
CA GLY A 244 -25.19 3.38 -17.64
C GLY A 244 -23.78 3.51 -17.07
N ILE A 245 -23.09 2.40 -16.83
CA ILE A 245 -21.71 2.34 -16.31
C ILE A 245 -20.72 2.68 -17.44
N TYR A 246 -20.86 2.01 -18.59
CA TYR A 246 -19.96 2.18 -19.74
C TYR A 246 -20.04 3.58 -20.35
N GLU A 247 -21.23 4.20 -20.40
CA GLU A 247 -21.38 5.58 -20.86
C GLU A 247 -20.75 6.58 -19.89
N ASN A 248 -20.68 6.26 -18.59
CA ASN A 248 -20.14 7.16 -17.56
C ASN A 248 -18.61 7.16 -17.54
N ASP A 249 -17.98 5.99 -17.54
CA ASP A 249 -16.53 5.89 -17.38
C ASP A 249 -15.76 5.93 -18.72
N LEU A 250 -16.41 5.51 -19.82
CA LEU A 250 -15.73 5.22 -21.10
C LEU A 250 -16.38 5.84 -22.34
N SER A 251 -17.55 6.48 -22.19
CA SER A 251 -18.37 6.93 -23.33
C SER A 251 -18.65 5.80 -24.36
N ILE A 252 -18.95 4.59 -23.87
CA ILE A 252 -19.34 3.44 -24.70
C ILE A 252 -20.85 3.19 -24.55
N ARG A 253 -21.52 2.97 -25.69
CA ARG A 253 -22.90 2.46 -25.77
C ARG A 253 -22.96 1.19 -26.60
N MET A 254 -23.61 0.18 -26.06
CA MET A 254 -24.00 -1.03 -26.80
C MET A 254 -25.48 -0.92 -27.20
N GLN A 255 -25.74 -0.86 -28.50
CA GLN A 255 -27.09 -0.78 -29.08
C GLN A 255 -27.42 -2.09 -29.79
N LEU A 256 -28.62 -2.63 -29.59
CA LEU A 256 -29.02 -3.89 -30.23
C LEU A 256 -29.05 -3.77 -31.76
N ILE A 257 -28.83 -4.87 -32.46
CA ILE A 257 -29.03 -4.96 -33.92
C ILE A 257 -30.51 -5.01 -34.31
N GLU A 258 -30.82 -4.61 -35.54
CA GLU A 258 -32.19 -4.44 -36.06
C GLU A 258 -33.05 -5.72 -36.04
N ASN A 259 -32.42 -6.90 -36.07
CA ASN A 259 -33.04 -8.22 -36.04
C ASN A 259 -32.68 -9.02 -34.79
N ASN A 260 -32.34 -8.37 -33.67
CA ASN A 260 -31.95 -9.06 -32.43
C ASN A 260 -33.06 -9.97 -31.88
N ASP A 261 -34.32 -9.71 -32.22
CA ASP A 261 -35.44 -10.58 -31.84
C ASP A 261 -35.38 -11.97 -32.50
N ASP A 262 -34.59 -12.15 -33.56
CA ASP A 262 -34.30 -13.46 -34.16
C ASP A 262 -33.26 -14.26 -33.36
N LEU A 263 -32.48 -13.62 -32.48
CA LEU A 263 -31.52 -14.24 -31.56
C LEU A 263 -32.15 -14.64 -30.21
N ILE A 264 -33.47 -14.52 -30.09
CA ILE A 264 -34.24 -14.98 -28.92
C ILE A 264 -34.76 -16.38 -29.20
N PHE A 265 -34.12 -17.38 -28.58
CA PHE A 265 -34.50 -18.78 -28.66
C PHE A 265 -35.47 -19.10 -27.52
N LEU A 266 -36.63 -19.68 -27.84
CA LEU A 266 -37.71 -19.88 -26.86
C LEU A 266 -37.76 -21.31 -26.30
N ASP A 267 -37.10 -22.27 -26.97
CA ASP A 267 -37.16 -23.69 -26.65
C ASP A 267 -35.76 -24.28 -26.41
N PRO A 268 -35.43 -24.65 -25.16
CA PRO A 268 -34.16 -25.27 -24.77
C PRO A 268 -33.76 -26.49 -25.59
N GLU A 269 -34.74 -27.26 -26.10
CA GLU A 269 -34.45 -28.50 -26.81
C GLU A 269 -34.01 -28.26 -28.26
N THR A 270 -34.22 -27.05 -28.79
CA THR A 270 -34.01 -26.73 -30.21
C THR A 270 -33.12 -25.51 -30.46
N ASP A 271 -32.63 -24.87 -29.39
CA ASP A 271 -31.80 -23.67 -29.51
C ASP A 271 -30.36 -23.96 -29.98
N GLY A 272 -29.92 -25.21 -29.89
CA GLY A 272 -28.61 -25.66 -30.31
C GLY A 272 -27.47 -25.16 -29.41
N MET A 273 -27.76 -24.79 -28.16
CA MET A 273 -26.80 -24.18 -27.23
C MET A 273 -26.66 -24.98 -25.93
N THR A 274 -25.43 -25.07 -25.44
CA THR A 274 -25.14 -25.72 -24.16
C THR A 274 -25.33 -24.77 -22.97
N ASN A 275 -26.48 -24.80 -22.29
CA ASN A 275 -26.82 -23.82 -21.24
C ASN A 275 -25.92 -23.84 -19.98
N ASN A 276 -25.35 -24.98 -19.60
CA ASN A 276 -24.67 -25.15 -18.30
C ASN A 276 -23.14 -25.24 -18.40
N ASN A 277 -22.54 -25.02 -19.57
CA ASN A 277 -21.08 -25.07 -19.75
C ASN A 277 -20.59 -23.90 -20.59
N GLY A 278 -19.99 -22.90 -19.93
CA GLY A 278 -19.52 -21.68 -20.59
C GLY A 278 -18.45 -21.93 -21.65
N LYS A 279 -17.54 -22.89 -21.41
CA LYS A 279 -16.46 -23.22 -22.38
C LYS A 279 -17.00 -23.82 -23.67
N THR A 280 -18.10 -24.57 -23.60
CA THR A 280 -18.77 -25.07 -24.81
C THR A 280 -19.60 -23.97 -25.46
N LEU A 281 -20.41 -23.25 -24.67
CA LEU A 281 -21.33 -22.23 -25.15
C LEU A 281 -20.60 -21.08 -25.87
N ILE A 282 -19.44 -20.66 -25.37
CA ILE A 282 -18.65 -19.56 -25.97
C ILE A 282 -18.14 -19.89 -27.37
N ASP A 283 -17.89 -21.17 -27.68
CA ASP A 283 -17.48 -21.60 -29.02
C ASP A 283 -18.68 -21.81 -29.95
N GLU A 284 -19.81 -22.29 -29.42
CA GLU A 284 -21.06 -22.46 -30.18
C GLU A 284 -21.63 -21.12 -30.66
N ILE A 285 -21.62 -20.11 -29.78
CA ILE A 285 -22.36 -18.87 -30.01
C ILE A 285 -21.84 -18.05 -31.19
N GLN A 286 -20.54 -18.11 -31.49
CA GLN A 286 -19.95 -17.36 -32.60
C GLN A 286 -20.60 -17.74 -33.94
N ALA A 287 -20.67 -19.04 -34.22
CA ALA A 287 -21.25 -19.54 -35.47
C ALA A 287 -22.77 -19.29 -35.53
N ILE A 288 -23.47 -19.37 -34.39
CA ILE A 288 -24.92 -19.15 -34.31
C ILE A 288 -25.25 -17.68 -34.64
N ILE A 289 -24.58 -16.73 -33.98
CA ILE A 289 -24.81 -15.31 -34.23
C ILE A 289 -24.42 -14.95 -35.66
N ASP A 290 -23.27 -15.43 -36.16
CA ASP A 290 -22.85 -15.18 -37.54
C ASP A 290 -23.85 -15.72 -38.57
N GLY A 291 -24.44 -16.89 -38.33
CA GLY A 291 -25.41 -17.51 -39.22
C GLY A 291 -26.76 -16.80 -39.28
N ILE A 292 -27.18 -16.16 -38.19
CA ILE A 292 -28.49 -15.50 -38.08
C ILE A 292 -28.40 -14.00 -38.36
N ALA A 293 -27.46 -13.31 -37.72
CA ALA A 293 -27.31 -11.86 -37.83
C ALA A 293 -26.45 -11.46 -39.04
N GLY A 294 -25.51 -12.32 -39.47
CA GLY A 294 -24.47 -11.97 -40.43
C GLY A 294 -23.31 -11.23 -39.75
N SER A 295 -22.09 -11.72 -39.96
CA SER A 295 -20.89 -11.22 -39.27
C SER A 295 -20.65 -9.71 -39.46
N GLU A 296 -21.05 -9.11 -40.57
CA GLU A 296 -20.87 -7.69 -40.87
C GLU A 296 -21.89 -6.77 -40.16
N ASN A 297 -22.97 -7.33 -39.60
CA ASN A 297 -24.11 -6.58 -39.08
C ASN A 297 -24.01 -6.27 -37.59
N TYR A 298 -22.99 -6.78 -36.90
CA TYR A 298 -22.74 -6.52 -35.49
C TYR A 298 -21.26 -6.32 -35.20
N ASP A 299 -20.97 -5.64 -34.09
CA ASP A 299 -19.61 -5.28 -33.66
C ASP A 299 -19.17 -6.08 -32.43
N ILE A 300 -20.12 -6.44 -31.57
CA ILE A 300 -19.95 -7.29 -30.39
C ILE A 300 -21.16 -8.23 -30.28
N GLY A 301 -20.94 -9.49 -29.95
CA GLY A 301 -21.97 -10.47 -29.65
C GLY A 301 -21.79 -11.05 -28.25
N HIS A 302 -22.91 -11.42 -27.64
CA HIS A 302 -22.94 -11.97 -26.28
C HIS A 302 -24.17 -12.87 -26.12
N VAL A 303 -24.10 -13.87 -25.25
CA VAL A 303 -25.24 -14.76 -24.94
C VAL A 303 -25.55 -14.80 -23.45
N PHE A 304 -26.84 -14.73 -23.12
CA PHE A 304 -27.35 -14.96 -21.78
C PHE A 304 -27.89 -16.39 -21.60
N SER A 305 -27.52 -17.03 -20.49
CA SER A 305 -27.95 -18.38 -20.10
C SER A 305 -28.46 -18.43 -18.65
N THR A 306 -29.09 -19.54 -18.25
CA THR A 306 -29.45 -19.79 -16.83
C THR A 306 -28.43 -20.65 -16.07
N GLY A 307 -27.33 -20.98 -16.74
CA GLY A 307 -26.15 -21.66 -16.21
C GLY A 307 -24.90 -21.13 -16.89
N ALA A 308 -23.81 -21.90 -16.94
CA ALA A 308 -22.56 -21.60 -17.65
C ALA A 308 -21.59 -20.60 -17.00
N GLY A 309 -22.00 -19.81 -16.00
CA GLY A 309 -21.12 -18.87 -15.31
C GLY A 309 -20.74 -17.68 -16.20
N GLY A 310 -19.50 -17.23 -16.12
CA GLY A 310 -18.99 -16.07 -16.84
C GLY A 310 -17.74 -16.45 -17.64
N ILE A 311 -17.75 -16.20 -18.95
CA ILE A 311 -16.56 -16.37 -19.77
C ILE A 311 -16.60 -15.45 -20.98
N ALA A 312 -15.47 -14.81 -21.26
CA ALA A 312 -15.33 -13.91 -22.40
C ALA A 312 -13.96 -14.02 -23.08
N GLN A 313 -13.96 -13.77 -24.38
CA GLN A 313 -12.74 -13.56 -25.15
C GLN A 313 -12.24 -12.13 -24.94
N LEU A 314 -11.00 -12.00 -24.49
CA LEU A 314 -10.34 -10.69 -24.32
C LEU A 314 -10.19 -9.97 -25.67
N ASN A 315 -10.43 -8.66 -25.70
CA ASN A 315 -10.26 -7.80 -26.88
C ASN A 315 -11.03 -8.28 -28.14
N SER A 316 -12.25 -8.78 -27.95
CA SER A 316 -13.01 -9.46 -29.00
C SER A 316 -13.87 -8.59 -29.94
N PRO A 317 -14.46 -7.45 -29.55
CA PRO A 317 -15.25 -6.63 -30.45
C PRO A 317 -14.49 -6.29 -31.72
N CYS A 318 -15.22 -6.21 -32.83
CA CYS A 318 -14.68 -5.92 -34.17
C CYS A 318 -13.74 -7.00 -34.74
N THR A 319 -13.51 -8.12 -34.06
CA THR A 319 -12.68 -9.23 -34.54
C THR A 319 -13.52 -10.37 -35.13
N ALA A 320 -12.86 -11.48 -35.54
CA ALA A 320 -13.53 -12.71 -35.93
C ALA A 320 -14.12 -13.50 -34.75
N SER A 321 -13.73 -13.18 -33.51
CA SER A 321 -14.22 -13.83 -32.27
C SER A 321 -15.19 -12.93 -31.50
N LYS A 322 -15.77 -11.93 -32.17
CA LYS A 322 -16.54 -10.86 -31.53
C LYS A 322 -17.84 -11.27 -30.86
N ALA A 323 -18.34 -12.48 -31.09
CA ALA A 323 -19.51 -13.02 -30.38
C ALA A 323 -19.17 -13.89 -29.17
N LYS A 324 -17.88 -14.09 -28.87
CA LYS A 324 -17.41 -14.92 -27.75
C LYS A 324 -17.51 -14.19 -26.40
N GLY A 325 -18.75 -14.08 -25.89
CA GLY A 325 -19.05 -13.63 -24.54
C GLY A 325 -20.28 -14.34 -23.99
N VAL A 326 -20.18 -14.87 -22.78
CA VAL A 326 -21.21 -15.67 -22.13
C VAL A 326 -21.41 -15.18 -20.71
N THR A 327 -22.66 -14.95 -20.34
CA THR A 327 -23.05 -14.67 -18.95
C THR A 327 -24.27 -15.49 -18.57
N GLY A 328 -24.22 -16.22 -17.45
CA GLY A 328 -25.42 -16.89 -16.95
C GLY A 328 -25.40 -17.26 -15.48
N THR A 329 -26.60 -17.24 -14.90
CA THR A 329 -26.90 -17.60 -13.51
C THR A 329 -28.26 -18.25 -13.41
N THR A 330 -28.51 -19.02 -12.35
CA THR A 330 -29.80 -19.71 -12.14
C THR A 330 -30.99 -18.75 -12.00
N ALA A 331 -30.74 -17.48 -11.65
CA ALA A 331 -31.72 -16.41 -11.57
C ALA A 331 -31.16 -15.13 -12.21
N PRO A 332 -31.22 -14.99 -13.55
CA PRO A 332 -30.54 -13.92 -14.29
C PRO A 332 -31.31 -12.59 -14.24
N VAL A 333 -31.43 -12.04 -13.03
CA VAL A 333 -32.16 -10.79 -12.73
C VAL A 333 -31.41 -9.96 -11.70
N GLY A 334 -31.70 -8.67 -11.67
CA GLY A 334 -31.21 -7.75 -10.65
C GLY A 334 -29.74 -7.34 -10.84
N ASP A 335 -29.27 -6.51 -9.91
CA ASP A 335 -27.96 -5.87 -10.03
C ASP A 335 -26.75 -6.80 -9.91
N PRO A 336 -26.75 -7.84 -9.04
CA PRO A 336 -25.64 -8.78 -9.03
C PRO A 336 -25.41 -9.41 -10.41
N PHE A 337 -26.48 -9.78 -11.12
CA PHE A 337 -26.35 -10.29 -12.49
C PHE A 337 -25.86 -9.22 -13.48
N ALA A 338 -26.43 -8.01 -13.45
CA ALA A 338 -26.07 -6.97 -14.42
C ALA A 338 -24.66 -6.39 -14.20
N VAL A 339 -24.20 -6.24 -12.95
CA VAL A 339 -22.93 -5.60 -12.61
C VAL A 339 -21.82 -6.62 -12.44
N ASP A 340 -22.00 -7.62 -11.58
CA ASP A 340 -20.91 -8.54 -11.22
C ASP A 340 -20.61 -9.55 -12.35
N TYR A 341 -21.54 -9.74 -13.29
CA TYR A 341 -21.41 -10.71 -14.39
C TYR A 341 -21.44 -9.99 -15.73
N VAL A 342 -22.57 -9.43 -16.15
CA VAL A 342 -22.69 -8.89 -17.53
C VAL A 342 -21.69 -7.77 -17.79
N ALA A 343 -21.57 -6.80 -16.87
CA ALA A 343 -20.60 -5.72 -17.03
C ALA A 343 -19.13 -6.21 -16.94
N HIS A 344 -18.86 -7.24 -16.12
CA HIS A 344 -17.55 -7.88 -15.98
C HIS A 344 -17.12 -8.60 -17.27
N GLU A 345 -17.96 -9.49 -17.80
CA GLU A 345 -17.67 -10.25 -19.02
C GLU A 345 -17.56 -9.34 -20.25
N MET A 346 -18.44 -8.35 -20.36
CA MET A 346 -18.28 -7.32 -21.39
C MET A 346 -17.00 -6.51 -21.19
N GLY A 347 -16.51 -6.38 -19.95
CA GLY A 347 -15.25 -5.69 -19.63
C GLY A 347 -14.06 -6.41 -20.23
N HIS A 348 -14.04 -7.74 -20.12
CA HIS A 348 -13.09 -8.60 -20.84
C HIS A 348 -13.21 -8.47 -22.35
N GLN A 349 -14.44 -8.52 -22.90
CA GLN A 349 -14.62 -8.30 -24.35
C GLN A 349 -13.98 -6.98 -24.78
N PHE A 350 -14.19 -5.90 -24.03
CA PHE A 350 -13.58 -4.60 -24.29
C PHE A 350 -12.10 -4.46 -23.90
N GLY A 351 -11.49 -5.44 -23.24
CA GLY A 351 -10.04 -5.53 -23.06
C GLY A 351 -9.51 -5.35 -21.64
N ALA A 352 -10.38 -5.21 -20.64
CA ALA A 352 -9.92 -5.17 -19.25
C ALA A 352 -9.56 -6.57 -18.73
N THR A 353 -8.47 -6.65 -17.96
CA THR A 353 -8.08 -7.85 -17.20
C THR A 353 -8.46 -7.68 -15.72
N HIS A 354 -8.30 -8.74 -14.93
CA HIS A 354 -8.75 -8.73 -13.54
C HIS A 354 -7.94 -7.77 -12.65
N THR A 355 -8.59 -7.24 -11.61
CA THR A 355 -7.97 -6.26 -10.68
C THR A 355 -7.65 -6.79 -9.29
N PHE A 356 -8.15 -7.97 -8.92
CA PHE A 356 -7.88 -8.58 -7.61
C PHE A 356 -6.45 -9.14 -7.52
N ASN A 357 -5.88 -9.15 -6.32
CA ASN A 357 -4.52 -9.66 -6.08
C ASN A 357 -4.49 -11.05 -5.41
N ASN A 358 -5.60 -11.52 -4.86
CA ASN A 358 -5.67 -12.81 -4.18
C ASN A 358 -5.46 -14.03 -5.10
N TYR A 359 -5.06 -15.15 -4.51
CA TYR A 359 -4.96 -16.43 -5.22
C TYR A 359 -6.35 -17.02 -5.48
N CYS A 360 -6.77 -16.98 -6.75
CA CYS A 360 -8.06 -17.48 -7.22
C CYS A 360 -7.88 -18.56 -8.30
N GLY A 361 -6.83 -19.38 -8.17
CA GLY A 361 -6.33 -20.20 -9.27
C GLY A 361 -5.49 -19.37 -10.25
N ASP A 362 -5.56 -19.69 -11.54
CA ASP A 362 -4.75 -19.05 -12.59
C ASP A 362 -5.34 -17.72 -13.10
N GLU A 363 -6.42 -17.22 -12.48
CA GLU A 363 -7.18 -16.05 -12.97
C GLU A 363 -6.59 -14.69 -12.53
N ARG A 364 -5.53 -14.66 -11.70
CA ARG A 364 -4.93 -13.39 -11.25
C ARG A 364 -4.09 -12.75 -12.36
N SER A 365 -4.52 -11.58 -12.83
CA SER A 365 -3.81 -10.84 -13.88
C SER A 365 -2.61 -10.03 -13.34
N ALA A 366 -1.39 -10.48 -13.59
CA ALA A 366 -0.16 -9.85 -13.05
C ALA A 366 0.01 -8.36 -13.36
N GLY A 367 -0.44 -7.89 -14.53
CA GLY A 367 -0.30 -6.48 -14.94
C GLY A 367 -1.29 -5.52 -14.27
N THR A 368 -2.37 -6.03 -13.66
CA THR A 368 -3.50 -5.21 -13.19
C THR A 368 -4.05 -5.63 -11.83
N ALA A 369 -3.46 -6.62 -11.17
CA ALA A 369 -3.82 -7.06 -9.82
C ALA A 369 -3.48 -6.01 -8.75
N VAL A 370 -4.29 -4.95 -8.66
CA VAL A 370 -4.02 -3.74 -7.85
C VAL A 370 -4.99 -3.54 -6.69
N GLU A 371 -5.87 -4.50 -6.43
CA GLU A 371 -6.80 -4.46 -5.30
C GLU A 371 -6.53 -5.61 -4.32
N PRO A 372 -6.57 -5.36 -2.99
CA PRO A 372 -6.32 -6.38 -1.99
C PRO A 372 -7.45 -7.41 -1.94
N GLY A 373 -7.12 -8.64 -1.53
CA GLY A 373 -8.09 -9.73 -1.43
C GLY A 373 -8.82 -9.98 -2.75
N SER A 374 -10.14 -10.19 -2.66
CA SER A 374 -11.02 -10.35 -3.82
C SER A 374 -11.23 -9.09 -4.66
N GLY A 375 -10.77 -7.91 -4.20
CA GLY A 375 -11.08 -6.59 -4.76
C GLY A 375 -12.57 -6.19 -4.71
N SER A 376 -12.85 -4.92 -5.02
CA SER A 376 -14.17 -4.29 -4.89
C SER A 376 -14.74 -3.70 -6.19
N THR A 377 -13.94 -3.50 -7.24
CA THR A 377 -14.41 -2.94 -8.52
C THR A 377 -14.98 -3.99 -9.49
N ILE A 378 -15.57 -3.56 -10.62
CA ILE A 378 -16.23 -4.45 -11.59
C ILE A 378 -15.32 -5.58 -12.06
N MET A 379 -14.05 -5.32 -12.35
CA MET A 379 -13.10 -6.33 -12.85
C MET A 379 -12.41 -7.12 -11.73
N ALA A 380 -12.85 -6.95 -10.49
CA ALA A 380 -12.43 -7.76 -9.36
C ALA A 380 -13.35 -8.97 -9.17
N TYR A 381 -13.05 -9.81 -8.19
CA TYR A 381 -13.80 -11.02 -7.82
C TYR A 381 -14.56 -10.85 -6.50
N ALA A 382 -15.15 -9.67 -6.30
CA ALA A 382 -15.90 -9.33 -5.11
C ALA A 382 -16.95 -10.41 -4.76
N GLY A 383 -16.75 -11.10 -3.64
CA GLY A 383 -17.70 -12.09 -3.10
C GLY A 383 -17.44 -13.53 -3.53
N ILE A 384 -16.57 -13.77 -4.51
CA ILE A 384 -16.36 -15.10 -5.10
C ILE A 384 -14.94 -15.65 -4.90
N CYS A 385 -13.96 -14.81 -4.53
CA CYS A 385 -12.60 -15.26 -4.24
C CYS A 385 -12.10 -14.87 -2.83
N PRO A 386 -12.35 -15.72 -1.81
CA PRO A 386 -11.96 -15.44 -0.44
C PRO A 386 -10.43 -15.28 -0.23
N PRO A 387 -9.98 -14.30 0.58
CA PRO A 387 -10.80 -13.51 1.49
C PRO A 387 -11.52 -12.37 0.75
N ASN A 388 -12.83 -12.31 0.94
CA ASN A 388 -13.72 -11.38 0.23
C ASN A 388 -13.77 -10.05 0.96
N ILE A 389 -13.38 -8.98 0.28
CA ILE A 389 -13.47 -7.62 0.84
C ILE A 389 -14.90 -7.13 0.97
N GLN A 390 -15.75 -7.58 0.05
CA GLN A 390 -17.19 -7.37 0.05
C GLN A 390 -17.85 -8.45 -0.80
N ASN A 391 -19.18 -8.52 -0.78
CA ASN A 391 -19.92 -9.60 -1.45
C ASN A 391 -20.25 -9.33 -2.93
N TYR A 392 -20.07 -8.10 -3.42
CA TYR A 392 -20.48 -7.70 -4.77
C TYR A 392 -19.62 -6.52 -5.24
N SER A 393 -19.47 -6.32 -6.54
CA SER A 393 -18.67 -5.23 -7.10
C SER A 393 -19.37 -3.88 -7.03
N ASP A 394 -18.61 -2.83 -6.74
CA ASP A 394 -19.08 -1.47 -6.87
C ASP A 394 -19.22 -1.13 -8.37
N PRO A 395 -20.30 -0.44 -8.80
CA PRO A 395 -20.64 -0.31 -10.21
C PRO A 395 -19.82 0.77 -10.94
N TYR A 396 -18.50 0.66 -10.89
CA TYR A 396 -17.53 1.49 -11.62
C TYR A 396 -16.27 0.67 -11.96
N PHE A 397 -15.52 1.14 -12.96
CA PHE A 397 -14.24 0.53 -13.32
C PHE A 397 -13.08 1.14 -12.54
N HIS A 398 -12.17 0.29 -12.06
CA HIS A 398 -10.87 0.73 -11.55
C HIS A 398 -10.12 1.51 -12.63
N THR A 399 -9.27 2.47 -12.24
CA THR A 399 -8.51 3.30 -13.18
C THR A 399 -7.66 2.49 -14.20
N VAL A 400 -7.23 1.29 -13.82
CA VAL A 400 -6.44 0.38 -14.69
C VAL A 400 -7.32 -0.25 -15.78
N SER A 401 -8.56 -0.64 -15.43
CA SER A 401 -9.53 -1.20 -16.37
C SER A 401 -10.01 -0.13 -17.35
N ILE A 402 -10.21 1.11 -16.89
CA ILE A 402 -10.53 2.25 -17.76
C ILE A 402 -9.43 2.43 -18.81
N ALA A 403 -8.15 2.43 -18.38
CA ALA A 403 -7.01 2.60 -19.27
C ALA A 403 -6.93 1.47 -20.32
N GLN A 404 -7.11 0.21 -19.93
CA GLN A 404 -7.06 -0.93 -20.85
C GLN A 404 -8.18 -0.91 -21.89
N ILE A 405 -9.43 -0.70 -21.45
CA ILE A 405 -10.57 -0.62 -22.37
C ILE A 405 -10.38 0.56 -23.32
N ARG A 406 -9.93 1.69 -22.80
CA ARG A 406 -9.68 2.89 -23.59
C ARG A 406 -8.64 2.66 -24.68
N ASP A 407 -7.55 1.98 -24.37
CA ASP A 407 -6.52 1.64 -25.34
C ASP A 407 -7.10 0.77 -26.47
N ASN A 408 -7.84 -0.27 -26.10
CA ASN A 408 -8.43 -1.21 -27.06
C ASN A 408 -9.43 -0.55 -28.03
N ILE A 409 -10.31 0.33 -27.54
CA ILE A 409 -11.35 0.98 -28.36
C ILE A 409 -10.86 2.19 -29.15
N THR A 410 -9.62 2.64 -28.92
CA THR A 410 -9.03 3.80 -29.62
C THR A 410 -7.95 3.40 -30.60
N THR A 411 -7.07 2.47 -30.21
CA THR A 411 -5.91 2.06 -31.02
C THR A 411 -5.72 0.55 -31.15
N GLY A 412 -6.42 -0.24 -30.33
CA GLY A 412 -6.39 -1.70 -30.37
C GLY A 412 -7.34 -2.31 -31.40
N ASN A 413 -7.96 -3.44 -31.03
CA ASN A 413 -8.76 -4.24 -31.95
C ASN A 413 -10.22 -3.75 -32.06
N SER A 414 -10.74 -3.09 -31.02
CA SER A 414 -12.16 -2.73 -30.90
C SER A 414 -12.52 -1.36 -31.49
N THR A 415 -11.97 -0.99 -32.66
CA THR A 415 -12.08 0.38 -33.20
C THR A 415 -13.20 0.59 -34.24
N CYS A 416 -14.11 -0.37 -34.42
CA CYS A 416 -15.15 -0.33 -35.45
C CYS A 416 -16.44 0.44 -35.06
N ALA A 417 -16.52 0.97 -33.85
CA ALA A 417 -17.70 1.67 -33.37
C ALA A 417 -18.07 2.88 -34.22
N THR A 418 -19.37 3.18 -34.28
CA THR A 418 -19.84 4.47 -34.80
C THR A 418 -19.54 5.56 -33.78
N LEU A 419 -18.79 6.58 -34.19
CA LEU A 419 -18.45 7.73 -33.33
C LEU A 419 -19.53 8.80 -33.42
N GLN A 420 -20.00 9.25 -32.26
CA GLN A 420 -20.91 10.38 -32.12
C GLN A 420 -20.27 11.43 -31.20
N ASN A 421 -20.10 12.65 -31.71
CA ASN A 421 -19.64 13.77 -30.90
C ASN A 421 -20.66 14.09 -29.79
N THR A 422 -20.21 14.11 -28.54
CA THR A 422 -21.04 14.39 -27.36
C THR A 422 -21.18 15.89 -27.10
N GLY A 423 -20.25 16.69 -27.61
CA GLY A 423 -20.12 18.10 -27.27
C GLY A 423 -19.59 18.35 -25.85
N ASN A 424 -19.18 17.30 -25.15
CA ASN A 424 -18.63 17.32 -23.81
C ASN A 424 -17.10 17.50 -23.88
N LEU A 425 -16.58 18.49 -23.16
CA LEU A 425 -15.16 18.73 -22.99
C LEU A 425 -14.67 17.90 -21.79
N PRO A 426 -13.47 17.31 -21.87
CA PRO A 426 -12.99 16.48 -20.78
C PRO A 426 -12.61 17.29 -19.54
N PRO A 427 -12.73 16.70 -18.35
CA PRO A 427 -12.28 17.32 -17.12
C PRO A 427 -10.75 17.38 -17.06
N VAL A 428 -10.23 18.15 -16.12
CA VAL A 428 -8.81 18.20 -15.76
C VAL A 428 -8.62 17.47 -14.43
N ALA A 429 -7.53 16.70 -14.30
CA ALA A 429 -7.08 16.07 -13.07
C ALA A 429 -5.66 16.50 -12.75
N ASP A 430 -5.41 16.80 -11.48
CA ASP A 430 -4.10 17.10 -10.90
C ASP A 430 -4.00 16.35 -9.57
N ALA A 431 -3.10 15.37 -9.49
CA ALA A 431 -2.88 14.53 -8.32
C ALA A 431 -1.98 15.21 -7.27
N GLY A 432 -1.37 16.36 -7.59
CA GLY A 432 -0.38 17.01 -6.75
C GLY A 432 1.03 16.43 -6.94
N ALA A 433 1.94 16.80 -6.02
CA ALA A 433 3.33 16.36 -6.05
C ALA A 433 3.53 14.97 -5.43
N ASP A 434 4.65 14.33 -5.78
CA ASP A 434 5.16 13.16 -5.07
C ASP A 434 5.63 13.55 -3.66
N TYR A 435 5.52 12.64 -2.69
CA TYR A 435 5.90 12.89 -1.29
C TYR A 435 6.72 11.74 -0.69
N THR A 436 7.60 12.07 0.24
CA THR A 436 8.16 11.10 1.19
C THR A 436 7.47 11.25 2.55
N ILE A 437 7.00 10.13 3.11
CA ILE A 437 6.29 10.06 4.38
C ILE A 437 6.96 9.08 5.34
N PRO A 438 6.84 9.28 6.66
CA PRO A 438 7.34 8.33 7.66
C PRO A 438 6.52 7.03 7.67
N ALA A 439 7.19 5.92 7.97
CA ALA A 439 6.55 4.62 8.18
C ALA A 439 5.50 4.65 9.31
N GLY A 440 4.48 3.79 9.20
CA GLY A 440 3.44 3.63 10.20
C GLY A 440 2.57 4.88 10.45
N THR A 441 2.57 5.86 9.54
CA THR A 441 1.93 7.17 9.76
C THR A 441 0.78 7.41 8.79
N ALA A 442 -0.35 7.90 9.31
CA ALA A 442 -1.52 8.21 8.50
C ALA A 442 -1.27 9.40 7.57
N PHE A 443 -1.87 9.36 6.38
CA PHE A 443 -1.72 10.42 5.38
C PHE A 443 -3.00 10.69 4.60
N VAL A 444 -3.06 11.86 3.96
CA VAL A 444 -4.19 12.30 3.14
C VAL A 444 -3.72 12.71 1.77
N LEU A 445 -4.26 12.07 0.73
CA LEU A 445 -4.04 12.52 -0.65
C LEU A 445 -5.15 13.50 -1.02
N THR A 446 -4.77 14.63 -1.61
CA THR A 446 -5.69 15.69 -2.03
C THR A 446 -5.35 16.09 -3.46
N GLY A 447 -6.28 15.85 -4.38
CA GLY A 447 -6.13 16.28 -5.77
C GLY A 447 -6.95 17.52 -6.06
N SER A 448 -6.86 18.01 -7.29
CA SER A 448 -7.75 19.04 -7.81
C SER A 448 -8.29 18.67 -9.18
N GLY A 449 -9.56 19.02 -9.43
CA GLY A 449 -10.20 18.79 -10.72
C GLY A 449 -11.10 19.94 -11.12
N SER A 450 -11.23 20.15 -12.42
CA SER A 450 -12.12 21.15 -12.99
C SER A 450 -12.74 20.65 -14.28
N ASP A 451 -13.94 21.13 -14.58
CA ASP A 451 -14.67 20.75 -15.78
C ASP A 451 -15.01 22.01 -16.60
N PRO A 452 -14.62 22.08 -17.89
CA PRO A 452 -14.90 23.25 -18.73
C PRO A 452 -16.39 23.51 -18.99
N ASP A 453 -17.24 22.47 -18.94
CA ASP A 453 -18.68 22.56 -19.15
C ASP A 453 -19.46 22.85 -17.84
N GLY A 454 -18.77 22.78 -16.70
CA GLY A 454 -19.33 23.01 -15.38
C GLY A 454 -20.11 21.81 -14.84
N ASP A 455 -19.80 20.60 -15.32
CA ASP A 455 -20.40 19.37 -14.86
C ASP A 455 -20.00 19.01 -13.42
N ALA A 456 -20.85 18.21 -12.77
CA ALA A 456 -20.63 17.79 -11.40
C ALA A 456 -19.62 16.63 -11.33
N LEU A 457 -18.43 16.94 -10.81
CA LEU A 457 -17.31 15.99 -10.74
C LEU A 457 -17.45 14.97 -9.59
N THR A 458 -16.94 13.77 -9.83
CA THR A 458 -16.62 12.78 -8.79
C THR A 458 -15.18 12.28 -8.93
N TYR A 459 -14.62 11.80 -7.83
CA TYR A 459 -13.19 11.52 -7.66
C TYR A 459 -12.96 10.13 -7.07
N THR A 460 -11.92 9.44 -7.53
CA THR A 460 -11.35 8.26 -6.85
C THR A 460 -9.85 8.43 -6.65
N TRP A 461 -9.37 7.95 -5.51
CA TRP A 461 -7.95 7.76 -5.19
C TRP A 461 -7.72 6.26 -5.04
N GLU A 462 -6.95 5.67 -5.96
CA GLU A 462 -6.81 4.21 -6.07
C GLU A 462 -5.34 3.80 -6.16
N GLN A 463 -4.95 2.73 -5.46
CA GLN A 463 -3.59 2.20 -5.52
C GLN A 463 -3.39 1.43 -6.84
N THR A 464 -2.16 1.43 -7.37
CA THR A 464 -1.82 0.80 -8.65
C THR A 464 -0.60 -0.13 -8.59
N ASP A 465 -0.15 -0.45 -7.38
CA ASP A 465 0.88 -1.45 -7.12
C ASP A 465 0.36 -2.87 -7.41
N ASN A 466 0.98 -3.56 -8.37
CA ASN A 466 0.50 -4.84 -8.91
C ASN A 466 1.31 -6.07 -8.50
N GLN A 467 2.33 -5.89 -7.63
CA GLN A 467 3.13 -7.00 -7.13
C GLN A 467 2.26 -7.96 -6.31
N ILE A 468 2.70 -9.21 -6.18
CA ILE A 468 1.94 -10.26 -5.49
C ILE A 468 1.90 -9.96 -3.99
N ASN A 469 0.69 -9.80 -3.46
CA ASN A 469 0.35 -9.61 -2.05
C ASN A 469 -1.01 -10.28 -1.78
N GLU A 470 -0.99 -11.60 -1.64
CA GLU A 470 -2.18 -12.43 -1.50
C GLU A 470 -2.75 -12.41 -0.08
N GLY A 471 -4.07 -12.59 0.06
CA GLY A 471 -4.73 -12.59 1.35
C GLY A 471 -5.02 -11.18 1.89
N TYR A 472 -4.62 -10.93 3.13
CA TYR A 472 -4.86 -9.65 3.81
C TYR A 472 -3.65 -8.73 3.63
N PRO A 473 -3.86 -7.41 3.50
CA PRO A 473 -2.76 -6.44 3.51
C PRO A 473 -1.80 -6.61 4.70
N ASP A 474 -0.51 -6.53 4.43
CA ASP A 474 0.58 -6.63 5.40
C ASP A 474 1.41 -5.35 5.37
N ALA A 475 1.64 -4.76 6.54
CA ALA A 475 2.43 -3.53 6.72
C ALA A 475 3.89 -3.69 6.29
N THR A 476 4.43 -4.91 6.34
CA THR A 476 5.82 -5.25 6.02
C THR A 476 6.00 -5.69 4.56
N ALA A 477 4.92 -5.72 3.78
CA ALA A 477 4.98 -6.12 2.39
C ALA A 477 5.78 -5.12 1.56
N SER A 478 6.84 -5.59 0.89
CA SER A 478 7.68 -4.81 -0.01
C SER A 478 6.99 -4.35 -1.31
N GLY A 479 5.77 -4.82 -1.59
CA GLY A 479 5.03 -4.54 -2.83
C GLY A 479 3.55 -4.96 -2.76
N GLY A 480 2.78 -4.65 -3.80
CA GLY A 480 1.38 -5.07 -3.96
C GLY A 480 0.36 -4.25 -3.14
N PRO A 481 -0.94 -4.38 -3.43
CA PRO A 481 -1.92 -3.46 -2.88
C PRO A 481 -2.11 -3.65 -1.37
N VAL A 482 -2.09 -2.53 -0.64
CA VAL A 482 -2.30 -2.46 0.81
C VAL A 482 -3.48 -1.57 1.19
N PHE A 483 -4.08 -0.87 0.23
CA PHE A 483 -5.31 -0.09 0.40
C PHE A 483 -6.37 -0.53 -0.60
N ARG A 484 -7.60 -0.74 -0.11
CA ARG A 484 -8.75 -1.07 -0.96
C ARG A 484 -9.23 0.08 -1.84
N SER A 485 -10.01 -0.23 -2.88
CA SER A 485 -10.74 0.80 -3.63
C SER A 485 -12.14 1.08 -3.05
N TYR A 486 -12.62 2.31 -3.25
CA TYR A 486 -13.92 2.82 -2.82
C TYR A 486 -14.64 3.54 -3.96
N SER A 487 -15.96 3.45 -3.95
CA SER A 487 -16.84 4.14 -4.90
C SER A 487 -16.51 5.64 -5.05
N PRO A 488 -16.63 6.22 -6.26
CA PRO A 488 -16.37 7.64 -6.49
C PRO A 488 -17.17 8.59 -5.58
N VAL A 489 -16.50 9.61 -5.04
CA VAL A 489 -17.09 10.60 -4.11
C VAL A 489 -16.94 12.02 -4.65
N THR A 490 -17.60 12.99 -4.02
CA THR A 490 -17.63 14.40 -4.48
C THR A 490 -16.52 15.26 -3.88
N VAL A 491 -15.74 14.71 -2.95
CA VAL A 491 -14.59 15.37 -2.33
C VAL A 491 -13.30 14.88 -2.99
N PRO A 492 -12.33 15.76 -3.31
CA PRO A 492 -11.14 15.37 -4.06
C PRO A 492 -10.01 14.84 -3.16
N HIS A 493 -10.29 14.53 -1.90
CA HIS A 493 -9.31 14.01 -0.95
C HIS A 493 -9.73 12.65 -0.37
N ARG A 494 -8.73 11.84 0.00
CA ARG A 494 -8.92 10.55 0.69
C ARG A 494 -7.87 10.39 1.78
N TYR A 495 -8.34 10.00 2.96
CA TYR A 495 -7.51 9.62 4.10
C TYR A 495 -7.12 8.14 4.02
N PHE A 496 -5.91 7.82 4.47
CA PHE A 496 -5.35 6.46 4.49
C PHE A 496 -4.84 6.11 5.90
N PRO A 497 -5.43 5.11 6.59
CA PRO A 497 -6.75 4.50 6.32
C PRO A 497 -7.90 5.51 6.39
N ARG A 498 -9.15 5.08 6.22
CA ARG A 498 -10.30 6.01 6.35
C ARG A 498 -10.24 6.83 7.64
N LEU A 499 -10.69 8.09 7.56
CA LEU A 499 -10.70 9.00 8.70
C LEU A 499 -11.41 8.41 9.92
N ASP A 500 -12.57 7.76 9.75
CA ASP A 500 -13.29 7.12 10.86
C ASP A 500 -12.44 6.05 11.58
N ASP A 501 -11.64 5.29 10.84
CA ASP A 501 -10.75 4.27 11.41
C ASP A 501 -9.62 4.97 12.20
N ILE A 502 -9.00 6.02 11.62
CA ILE A 502 -7.98 6.84 12.27
C ILE A 502 -8.51 7.48 13.57
N LEU A 503 -9.70 8.07 13.55
CA LEU A 503 -10.33 8.72 14.70
C LEU A 503 -10.66 7.75 15.83
N SER A 504 -10.86 6.46 15.51
CA SER A 504 -11.03 5.39 16.48
C SER A 504 -9.71 4.85 17.04
N GLY A 505 -8.56 5.35 16.55
CA GLY A 505 -7.22 4.88 16.89
C GLY A 505 -6.76 3.66 16.08
N ALA A 506 -7.52 3.24 15.08
CA ALA A 506 -7.17 2.13 14.20
C ALA A 506 -6.37 2.63 12.99
N LEU A 507 -5.05 2.44 13.04
CA LEU A 507 -4.13 2.73 11.93
C LEU A 507 -4.03 1.58 10.90
N ALA A 508 -4.79 0.51 11.14
CA ALA A 508 -4.99 -0.57 10.20
C ALA A 508 -6.41 -1.13 10.37
N ASN A 509 -7.01 -1.58 9.28
CA ASN A 509 -8.19 -2.42 9.28
C ASN A 509 -7.92 -3.67 8.43
N THR A 510 -8.91 -4.54 8.27
CA THR A 510 -8.75 -5.79 7.52
C THR A 510 -8.28 -5.60 6.07
N TRP A 511 -8.48 -4.41 5.48
CA TRP A 511 -8.30 -4.14 4.05
C TRP A 511 -7.48 -2.89 3.74
N GLU A 512 -6.96 -2.24 4.77
CA GLU A 512 -6.10 -1.05 4.68
C GLU A 512 -5.07 -1.11 5.79
N VAL A 513 -3.79 -1.04 5.44
CA VAL A 513 -2.69 -1.00 6.41
C VAL A 513 -1.64 0.01 5.97
N LEU A 514 -1.10 0.74 6.93
CA LEU A 514 0.02 1.64 6.70
C LEU A 514 1.32 0.83 6.60
N PRO A 515 2.19 1.07 5.60
CA PRO A 515 3.47 0.37 5.53
C PRO A 515 4.40 0.72 6.70
N GLU A 516 5.13 -0.26 7.19
CA GLU A 516 6.09 -0.15 8.31
C GLU A 516 7.56 -0.22 7.86
N THR A 517 7.81 -0.40 6.57
CA THR A 517 9.16 -0.55 5.99
C THR A 517 9.33 0.32 4.75
N ASP A 518 10.58 0.53 4.34
CA ASP A 518 10.92 1.24 3.09
C ASP A 518 10.15 0.69 1.90
N ARG A 519 9.38 1.56 1.25
CA ARG A 519 8.51 1.15 0.15
C ARG A 519 7.97 2.32 -0.66
N GLU A 520 7.84 2.12 -1.98
CA GLU A 520 7.04 2.99 -2.84
C GLU A 520 5.57 2.52 -2.89
N LEU A 521 4.65 3.48 -2.83
CA LEU A 521 3.22 3.33 -3.07
C LEU A 521 2.84 4.18 -4.29
N ASN A 522 2.15 3.58 -5.24
CA ASN A 522 1.72 4.26 -6.47
C ASN A 522 0.21 4.47 -6.45
N PHE A 523 -0.24 5.73 -6.46
CA PHE A 523 -1.65 6.08 -6.45
C PHE A 523 -2.07 6.83 -7.71
N SER A 524 -3.35 6.68 -8.04
CA SER A 524 -4.00 7.37 -9.15
C SER A 524 -5.19 8.17 -8.67
N PHE A 525 -5.24 9.43 -9.09
CA PHE A 525 -6.37 10.34 -8.93
C PHE A 525 -7.19 10.36 -10.22
N THR A 526 -8.40 9.81 -10.19
CA THR A 526 -9.29 9.78 -11.36
C THR A 526 -10.48 10.72 -11.17
N VAL A 527 -10.65 11.66 -12.10
CA VAL A 527 -11.75 12.63 -12.17
C VAL A 527 -12.76 12.18 -13.21
N ARG A 528 -14.05 12.15 -12.84
CA ARG A 528 -15.18 11.81 -13.72
C ARG A 528 -16.13 12.99 -13.82
N ASP A 529 -16.45 13.44 -15.03
CA ASP A 529 -17.40 14.55 -15.24
C ASP A 529 -18.86 14.15 -15.08
N ASN A 530 -19.16 12.85 -15.14
CA ASN A 530 -20.51 12.30 -15.03
C ASN A 530 -21.50 12.84 -16.09
N ASN A 531 -21.00 13.41 -17.19
CA ASN A 531 -21.83 14.09 -18.18
C ASN A 531 -22.81 13.10 -18.83
N PRO A 532 -24.12 13.37 -18.82
CA PRO A 532 -25.12 12.46 -19.34
C PRO A 532 -25.02 12.23 -20.85
N SER A 533 -24.38 13.12 -21.61
CA SER A 533 -24.17 12.99 -23.06
C SER A 533 -23.11 11.95 -23.43
N GLY A 534 -22.23 11.61 -22.49
CA GLY A 534 -21.12 10.67 -22.62
C GLY A 534 -19.99 11.15 -21.72
N GLY A 535 -19.82 10.48 -20.59
CA GLY A 535 -18.89 10.89 -19.56
C GLY A 535 -17.45 10.75 -20.02
N GLN A 536 -16.62 11.71 -19.62
CA GLN A 536 -15.17 11.65 -19.79
C GLN A 536 -14.50 11.41 -18.44
N THR A 537 -13.38 10.69 -18.49
CA THR A 537 -12.55 10.40 -17.32
C THR A 537 -11.09 10.75 -17.58
N VAL A 538 -10.46 11.40 -16.62
CA VAL A 538 -9.04 11.78 -16.68
C VAL A 538 -8.34 11.35 -15.40
N ARG A 539 -7.15 10.79 -15.56
CA ARG A 539 -6.30 10.28 -14.50
C ARG A 539 -5.01 11.09 -14.41
N ASP A 540 -4.58 11.35 -13.19
CA ASP A 540 -3.21 11.75 -12.87
C ASP A 540 -2.64 10.86 -11.76
N ASP A 541 -1.32 10.68 -11.72
CA ASP A 541 -0.66 9.74 -10.80
C ASP A 541 0.26 10.45 -9.83
N VAL A 542 0.38 9.91 -8.62
CA VAL A 542 1.32 10.37 -7.59
C VAL A 542 2.06 9.18 -7.00
N ARG A 543 3.33 9.39 -6.67
CA ARG A 543 4.18 8.44 -5.97
C ARG A 543 4.39 8.89 -4.53
N ILE A 544 4.18 7.97 -3.61
CA ILE A 544 4.45 8.16 -2.20
C ILE A 544 5.58 7.21 -1.79
N THR A 545 6.68 7.78 -1.31
CA THR A 545 7.81 7.02 -0.78
C THR A 545 7.66 6.92 0.74
N VAL A 546 7.64 5.71 1.27
CA VAL A 546 7.66 5.46 2.71
C VAL A 546 9.13 5.31 3.12
N ASP A 547 9.57 6.17 4.04
CA ASP A 547 10.87 6.06 4.69
C ASP A 547 10.73 5.17 5.93
N GLY A 548 11.38 4.02 5.91
CA GLY A 548 11.39 3.03 7.00
C GLY A 548 12.26 3.42 8.20
N HIS A 549 13.10 4.45 8.07
CA HIS A 549 13.96 4.94 9.16
C HIS A 549 13.24 5.98 10.02
N ALA A 550 12.29 6.71 9.44
CA ALA A 550 11.47 7.69 10.14
C ALA A 550 10.07 7.16 10.47
N GLY A 551 9.49 7.62 11.58
CA GLY A 551 8.14 7.25 12.00
C GLY A 551 8.05 6.26 13.17
N PRO A 552 6.84 6.05 13.72
CA PRO A 552 5.59 6.70 13.33
C PRO A 552 5.45 8.13 13.92
N PHE A 553 5.05 9.09 13.09
CA PHE A 553 4.70 10.44 13.55
C PHE A 553 3.35 10.40 14.27
N ARG A 554 3.35 10.72 15.57
CA ARG A 554 2.20 10.43 16.42
C ARG A 554 1.92 11.48 17.48
N MET A 555 0.69 11.98 17.53
CA MET A 555 0.21 12.80 18.62
C MET A 555 0.14 11.99 19.93
N THR A 556 0.73 12.53 21.00
CA THR A 556 0.84 11.85 22.32
C THR A 556 -0.07 12.44 23.38
N SER A 557 -0.52 13.69 23.21
CA SER A 557 -1.49 14.34 24.09
C SER A 557 -2.96 14.00 23.73
N HIS A 558 -3.91 14.29 24.61
CA HIS A 558 -5.37 14.24 24.35
C HIS A 558 -5.91 12.88 23.86
N GLN A 559 -5.31 11.79 24.32
CA GLN A 559 -5.71 10.41 23.98
C GLN A 559 -6.93 9.93 24.78
N GLU A 560 -7.31 10.66 25.83
CA GLU A 560 -8.48 10.40 26.68
C GLU A 560 -9.48 11.57 26.58
N GLU A 561 -10.74 11.29 26.90
CA GLU A 561 -11.79 12.32 26.94
C GLU A 561 -11.39 13.43 27.91
N LYS A 562 -11.48 14.69 27.46
CA LYS A 562 -11.13 15.86 28.25
C LYS A 562 -12.07 17.01 27.93
N THR A 563 -12.43 17.77 28.96
CA THR A 563 -13.15 19.03 28.80
C THR A 563 -12.16 20.18 28.72
N LEU A 564 -12.15 20.89 27.59
CA LEU A 564 -11.44 22.13 27.34
C LEU A 564 -12.40 23.30 27.51
N THR A 565 -11.87 24.46 27.91
CA THR A 565 -12.66 25.69 28.00
C THR A 565 -12.21 26.65 26.89
N GLY A 566 -13.15 27.19 26.11
CA GLY A 566 -12.84 28.18 25.10
C GLY A 566 -12.13 29.40 25.71
N GLY A 567 -11.11 29.92 25.03
CA GLY A 567 -10.29 31.03 25.51
C GLY A 567 -9.19 30.66 26.51
N THR A 568 -8.98 29.37 26.81
CA THR A 568 -7.81 28.91 27.56
C THR A 568 -6.78 28.29 26.63
N THR A 569 -5.53 28.25 27.06
CA THR A 569 -4.43 27.61 26.32
C THR A 569 -4.34 26.13 26.63
N GLU A 570 -3.93 25.34 25.65
CA GLU A 570 -3.71 23.91 25.77
C GLU A 570 -2.36 23.51 25.16
N THR A 571 -1.65 22.61 25.81
CA THR A 571 -0.38 22.08 25.30
C THR A 571 -0.65 20.80 24.51
N ILE A 572 -0.23 20.81 23.25
CA ILE A 572 -0.32 19.69 22.32
C ILE A 572 1.07 19.10 22.16
N THR A 573 1.22 17.81 22.45
CA THR A 573 2.48 17.07 22.28
C THR A 573 2.35 15.96 21.25
N TRP A 574 3.44 15.67 20.54
CA TRP A 574 3.57 14.62 19.54
C TRP A 574 5.01 14.07 19.50
N ASP A 575 5.16 12.86 18.98
CA ASP A 575 6.44 12.27 18.61
C ASP A 575 6.82 12.77 17.21
N VAL A 576 7.98 13.40 17.12
CA VAL A 576 8.52 13.96 15.86
C VAL A 576 8.99 12.83 14.94
N ALA A 577 9.48 11.72 15.51
CA ALA A 577 9.88 10.51 14.79
C ALA A 577 10.78 10.77 13.56
N GLU A 578 11.81 11.61 13.73
CA GLU A 578 12.83 11.95 12.70
C GLU A 578 12.27 12.62 11.43
N THR A 579 11.00 13.04 11.45
CA THR A 579 10.35 13.64 10.27
C THR A 579 10.86 15.04 9.91
N GLN A 580 11.48 15.74 10.86
CA GLN A 580 11.95 17.10 10.68
C GLN A 580 13.23 17.21 9.82
N THR A 581 13.82 16.08 9.43
CA THR A 581 15.13 15.97 8.75
C THR A 581 15.06 15.03 7.53
N GLY A 582 16.22 14.76 6.94
CA GLY A 582 16.36 13.79 5.86
C GLY A 582 15.51 14.15 4.64
N THR A 583 14.97 13.12 3.99
CA THR A 583 14.15 13.26 2.79
C THR A 583 12.73 13.75 3.06
N ILE A 584 12.23 13.62 4.29
CA ILE A 584 10.88 14.07 4.69
C ILE A 584 10.88 15.59 4.94
N SER A 585 11.92 16.12 5.59
CA SER A 585 12.18 17.56 5.78
C SER A 585 10.98 18.38 6.32
N ALA A 586 10.18 17.80 7.20
CA ALA A 586 8.99 18.42 7.79
C ALA A 586 9.37 19.37 8.95
N ALA A 587 9.96 20.52 8.64
CA ALA A 587 10.48 21.45 9.65
C ALA A 587 9.39 22.14 10.52
N PHE A 588 8.17 22.27 9.99
CA PHE A 588 7.07 22.98 10.65
C PHE A 588 5.76 22.20 10.61
N VAL A 589 4.88 22.46 11.57
CA VAL A 589 3.53 21.89 11.70
C VAL A 589 2.47 22.97 11.89
N ASP A 590 1.28 22.68 11.39
CA ASP A 590 0.04 23.37 11.74
C ASP A 590 -0.77 22.48 12.70
N ILE A 591 -1.49 23.11 13.64
CA ILE A 591 -2.40 22.44 14.57
C ILE A 591 -3.83 22.85 14.25
N LEU A 592 -4.65 21.87 13.94
CA LEU A 592 -6.03 22.04 13.46
C LEU A 592 -7.02 21.48 14.48
N LEU A 593 -8.12 22.19 14.72
CA LEU A 593 -9.21 21.80 15.60
C LEU A 593 -10.51 21.60 14.80
N SER A 594 -11.05 20.38 14.80
CA SER A 594 -12.37 20.07 14.25
C SER A 594 -13.42 20.11 15.36
N GLU A 595 -14.58 20.72 15.11
CA GLU A 595 -15.69 20.74 16.08
C GLU A 595 -16.52 19.44 16.08
N ASP A 596 -16.56 18.75 14.94
CA ASP A 596 -17.42 17.60 14.66
C ASP A 596 -16.63 16.30 14.36
N GLY A 597 -15.30 16.38 14.41
CA GLY A 597 -14.38 15.31 14.04
C GLY A 597 -14.15 15.10 12.53
N SER A 598 -14.87 15.79 11.64
CA SER A 598 -14.79 15.52 10.19
C SER A 598 -13.59 16.17 9.48
N PHE A 599 -12.96 17.17 10.11
CA PHE A 599 -11.92 18.03 9.52
C PHE A 599 -12.31 18.65 8.17
N GLY A 600 -13.61 18.79 7.88
CA GLY A 600 -14.09 19.44 6.65
C GLY A 600 -13.90 20.96 6.64
N ASN A 601 -13.94 21.60 7.81
CA ASN A 601 -13.69 23.02 7.98
C ASN A 601 -13.06 23.30 9.37
N PRO A 602 -11.82 22.83 9.62
CA PRO A 602 -11.20 22.92 10.92
C PRO A 602 -10.69 24.33 11.21
N HIS A 603 -10.66 24.70 12.49
CA HIS A 603 -10.01 25.91 12.96
C HIS A 603 -8.50 25.69 13.00
N THR A 604 -7.71 26.57 12.39
CA THR A 604 -6.26 26.58 12.61
C THR A 604 -5.99 27.27 13.94
N ILE A 605 -5.51 26.52 14.93
CA ILE A 605 -5.25 27.01 16.30
C ILE A 605 -3.76 27.16 16.60
N GLY A 606 -2.90 26.75 15.66
CA GLY A 606 -1.48 27.06 15.61
C GLY A 606 -0.98 26.87 14.18
N SER A 607 -0.12 27.77 13.69
CA SER A 607 0.43 27.69 12.33
C SER A 607 1.92 27.97 12.30
N GLU A 608 2.63 27.35 11.36
CA GLU A 608 4.09 27.47 11.18
C GLU A 608 4.89 27.18 12.47
N LEU A 609 4.40 26.27 13.31
CA LEU A 609 5.03 25.90 14.57
C LEU A 609 6.22 24.96 14.30
N PRO A 610 7.36 25.09 14.99
CA PRO A 610 8.48 24.16 14.83
C PRO A 610 8.06 22.71 15.10
N ASN A 611 8.49 21.78 14.25
CA ASN A 611 8.25 20.36 14.45
C ASN A 611 9.20 19.76 15.51
N ASN A 612 9.03 20.16 16.77
CA ASN A 612 9.90 19.80 17.90
C ASN A 612 9.21 18.97 18.99
N GLY A 613 7.96 18.53 18.73
CA GLY A 613 7.22 17.60 19.59
C GLY A 613 6.27 18.25 20.60
N SER A 614 6.23 19.59 20.71
CA SER A 614 5.29 20.27 21.61
C SER A 614 4.98 21.70 21.18
N ALA A 615 3.71 22.10 21.29
CA ALA A 615 3.29 23.48 21.13
C ALA A 615 2.11 23.82 22.05
N THR A 616 2.03 25.08 22.49
CA THR A 616 0.89 25.61 23.23
C THR A 616 0.01 26.41 22.29
N VAL A 617 -1.30 26.12 22.28
CA VAL A 617 -2.30 26.72 21.38
C VAL A 617 -3.46 27.31 22.18
N LEU A 618 -4.14 28.32 21.63
CA LEU A 618 -5.32 28.92 22.25
C LEU A 618 -6.59 28.26 21.69
N ILE A 619 -7.44 27.74 22.57
CA ILE A 619 -8.74 27.18 22.16
C ILE A 619 -9.71 28.33 21.83
N PRO A 620 -10.38 28.33 20.67
CA PRO A 620 -11.34 29.38 20.33
C PRO A 620 -12.52 29.46 21.31
N GLY A 621 -12.96 30.68 21.64
CA GLY A 621 -13.98 30.93 22.67
C GLY A 621 -15.41 30.57 22.31
N GLY A 622 -15.76 30.70 21.03
CA GLY A 622 -17.13 30.58 20.52
C GLY A 622 -17.57 29.16 20.20
N ILE A 623 -16.76 28.16 20.51
CA ILE A 623 -17.03 26.76 20.19
C ILE A 623 -17.71 26.08 21.39
N GLU A 624 -18.80 25.38 21.12
CA GLU A 624 -19.45 24.47 22.07
C GLU A 624 -19.73 23.14 21.39
N THR A 625 -19.02 22.08 21.79
CA THR A 625 -19.15 20.74 21.19
C THR A 625 -18.65 19.66 22.15
N ASN A 626 -19.13 18.43 21.96
CA ASN A 626 -18.63 17.23 22.65
C ASN A 626 -17.90 16.26 21.73
N LYS A 627 -17.57 16.66 20.50
CA LYS A 627 -16.96 15.81 19.45
C LYS A 627 -15.66 16.38 18.90
N ALA A 628 -15.01 17.30 19.62
CA ALA A 628 -13.84 17.96 19.09
C ALA A 628 -12.67 16.98 18.88
N ARG A 629 -11.86 17.27 17.86
CA ARG A 629 -10.61 16.58 17.52
C ARG A 629 -9.51 17.56 17.19
N ILE A 630 -8.29 17.25 17.58
CA ILE A 630 -7.09 18.03 17.29
C ILE A 630 -6.17 17.19 16.39
N MET A 631 -5.71 17.81 15.30
CA MET A 631 -4.78 17.22 14.34
C MET A 631 -3.48 18.03 14.33
N VAL A 632 -2.35 17.34 14.38
CA VAL A 632 -1.03 17.91 14.07
C VAL A 632 -0.68 17.50 12.64
N LYS A 633 -0.47 18.48 11.77
CA LYS A 633 -0.20 18.27 10.35
C LYS A 633 1.04 19.05 9.92
N PRO A 634 2.11 18.39 9.49
CA PRO A 634 3.26 19.07 8.92
C PRO A 634 2.97 19.88 7.67
N ARG A 635 3.62 21.03 7.57
CA ARG A 635 3.44 21.96 6.46
C ARG A 635 4.19 21.47 5.23
N GLY A 636 3.52 21.54 4.07
CA GLY A 636 4.11 21.08 2.82
C GLY A 636 4.27 19.55 2.73
N ASN A 637 3.59 18.80 3.59
CA ASN A 637 3.57 17.34 3.55
C ASN A 637 2.14 16.79 3.73
N ILE A 638 1.94 15.49 3.51
CA ILE A 638 0.62 14.84 3.45
C ILE A 638 0.31 13.95 4.65
N PHE A 639 1.30 13.62 5.47
CA PHE A 639 1.10 12.84 6.68
C PHE A 639 0.59 13.71 7.83
N PHE A 640 -0.05 13.11 8.83
CA PHE A 640 -0.59 13.81 9.98
C PHE A 640 -0.83 12.85 11.15
N SER A 641 -1.15 13.40 12.32
CA SER A 641 -1.64 12.63 13.45
C SER A 641 -2.81 13.32 14.15
N VAL A 642 -3.76 12.53 14.66
CA VAL A 642 -4.97 13.01 15.34
C VAL A 642 -5.09 12.33 16.70
N ASN A 643 -5.67 13.05 17.65
CA ASN A 643 -6.01 12.48 18.95
C ASN A 643 -7.15 11.44 18.84
N THR A 644 -7.14 10.40 19.67
CA THR A 644 -8.08 9.27 19.54
C THR A 644 -9.42 9.49 20.25
N ALA A 645 -9.52 10.44 21.20
CA ALA A 645 -10.70 10.63 22.03
C ALA A 645 -11.53 11.89 21.68
N ASP A 646 -12.83 11.81 21.93
CA ASP A 646 -13.75 12.97 21.90
C ASP A 646 -13.34 14.00 22.96
N LEU A 647 -13.12 15.24 22.50
CA LEU A 647 -12.91 16.38 23.37
C LEU A 647 -14.22 17.16 23.52
N THR A 648 -14.53 17.55 24.75
CA THR A 648 -15.63 18.48 25.01
C THR A 648 -15.06 19.89 25.12
N ILE A 649 -15.58 20.84 24.33
CA ILE A 649 -15.24 22.26 24.45
C ILE A 649 -16.46 22.99 24.98
N THR A 650 -16.27 23.70 26.10
CA THR A 650 -17.27 24.62 26.62
C THR A 650 -16.99 26.03 26.13
N SER A 651 -18.00 26.72 25.60
CA SER A 651 -17.85 28.11 25.18
C SER A 651 -17.59 29.03 26.39
N SER A 652 -16.87 30.13 26.15
CA SER A 652 -16.66 31.20 27.13
C SER A 652 -17.41 32.46 26.73
N ASP A 653 -17.96 33.18 27.71
CA ASP A 653 -18.70 34.44 27.48
C ASP A 653 -17.85 35.54 26.83
N PHE A 654 -16.55 35.57 27.11
CA PHE A 654 -15.59 36.42 26.41
C PHE A 654 -14.22 35.75 26.30
N THR A 655 -13.43 36.15 25.31
CA THR A 655 -12.07 35.64 25.08
C THR A 655 -11.10 36.73 24.67
N LEU A 656 -9.81 36.47 24.94
CA LEU A 656 -8.69 37.30 24.48
C LEU A 656 -7.98 36.53 23.37
N GLU A 657 -8.26 36.87 22.12
CA GLU A 657 -7.72 36.16 20.94
C GLU A 657 -6.41 36.79 20.51
N PHE A 658 -5.33 36.02 20.62
CA PHE A 658 -3.99 36.39 20.15
C PHE A 658 -3.71 35.71 18.81
N GLU A 659 -3.00 36.40 17.94
CA GLU A 659 -2.48 35.83 16.69
C GLU A 659 -1.36 34.84 16.99
N GLU A 660 -0.45 35.21 17.90
CA GLU A 660 0.65 34.37 18.36
C GLU A 660 0.75 34.43 19.89
N LEU A 661 0.88 33.27 20.53
CA LEU A 661 1.12 33.18 21.98
C LEU A 661 2.59 33.41 22.35
N THR A 662 3.49 33.30 21.38
CA THR A 662 4.90 33.59 21.54
C THR A 662 5.30 34.68 20.54
N GLN A 663 5.76 35.83 21.03
CA GLN A 663 6.38 36.85 20.19
C GLN A 663 7.88 36.87 20.41
N LYS A 664 8.59 37.16 19.32
CA LYS A 664 10.05 37.21 19.31
C LYS A 664 10.51 38.60 18.90
N HIS A 665 11.38 39.24 19.69
CA HIS A 665 11.83 40.62 19.43
C HIS A 665 13.32 40.80 19.75
N CYS A 666 13.94 41.81 19.16
CA CYS A 666 15.23 42.28 19.64
C CYS A 666 15.07 43.08 20.93
N ILE A 667 16.14 43.16 21.73
CA ILE A 667 16.22 44.11 22.85
C ILE A 667 15.77 45.48 22.36
N SER A 668 14.74 46.03 23.00
CA SER A 668 14.07 47.27 22.63
C SER A 668 13.45 47.91 23.86
N GLN A 669 13.14 49.20 23.84
CA GLN A 669 12.53 49.83 25.02
C GLN A 669 11.05 49.48 25.19
N GLN A 670 10.37 49.12 24.10
CA GLN A 670 8.97 48.73 24.12
C GLN A 670 8.59 47.74 23.01
N VAL A 671 7.59 46.92 23.27
CA VAL A 671 6.98 45.97 22.32
C VAL A 671 5.46 46.08 22.41
N ALA A 672 4.79 46.08 21.25
CA ALA A 672 3.33 46.08 21.17
C ALA A 672 2.82 44.65 20.90
N TYR A 673 1.92 44.17 21.76
CA TYR A 673 1.30 42.86 21.70
C TYR A 673 -0.21 43.02 21.46
N PRO A 674 -0.68 43.00 20.20
CA PRO A 674 -2.09 43.17 19.89
C PRO A 674 -2.89 41.90 20.17
N PHE A 675 -4.14 42.06 20.61
CA PHE A 675 -5.13 40.98 20.68
C PHE A 675 -6.53 41.51 20.36
N LEU A 676 -7.44 40.59 20.06
CA LEU A 676 -8.85 40.88 19.81
C LEU A 676 -9.68 40.42 21.00
N TYR A 677 -10.42 41.34 21.61
CA TYR A 677 -11.44 41.01 22.60
C TYR A 677 -12.72 40.57 21.89
N ARG A 678 -13.14 39.33 22.14
CA ARG A 678 -14.38 38.75 21.60
C ARG A 678 -15.40 38.52 22.70
N THR A 679 -16.68 38.66 22.37
CA THR A 679 -17.78 38.25 23.24
C THR A 679 -18.64 37.19 22.55
N HIS A 680 -19.12 36.23 23.33
CA HIS A 680 -19.95 35.12 22.89
C HIS A 680 -21.22 35.07 23.75
N ASN A 681 -22.17 34.21 23.40
CA ASN A 681 -23.39 33.97 24.21
C ASN A 681 -24.22 35.23 24.55
N GLY A 682 -24.10 36.30 23.75
CA GLY A 682 -24.77 37.59 24.00
C GLY A 682 -24.18 38.41 25.15
N PHE A 683 -22.95 38.10 25.58
CA PHE A 683 -22.25 38.80 26.66
C PHE A 683 -22.00 40.28 26.31
N ASN A 684 -22.31 41.16 27.26
CA ASN A 684 -22.29 42.61 27.09
C ASN A 684 -21.80 43.37 28.33
N ALA A 685 -21.15 42.69 29.29
CA ALA A 685 -20.55 43.35 30.44
C ALA A 685 -19.16 43.91 30.10
N GLU A 686 -18.72 44.91 30.85
CA GLU A 686 -17.37 45.47 30.72
C GLU A 686 -16.33 44.49 31.25
N THR A 687 -15.25 44.29 30.48
CA THR A 687 -14.10 43.47 30.83
C THR A 687 -12.87 44.36 30.92
N THR A 688 -12.19 44.32 32.07
CA THR A 688 -10.95 45.07 32.32
C THR A 688 -9.73 44.19 32.07
N PHE A 689 -8.68 44.75 31.45
CA PHE A 689 -7.44 44.03 31.15
C PHE A 689 -6.34 44.33 32.16
N SER A 690 -5.59 43.30 32.55
CA SER A 690 -4.40 43.41 33.41
C SER A 690 -3.36 42.37 32.99
N ALA A 691 -2.09 42.55 33.35
CA ALA A 691 -1.06 41.53 33.16
C ALA A 691 -0.20 41.37 34.41
N GLU A 692 0.16 40.13 34.72
CA GLU A 692 1.26 39.80 35.63
C GLU A 692 2.56 39.76 34.83
N MET A 693 3.49 40.65 35.17
CA MET A 693 4.73 40.89 34.44
C MET A 693 5.96 40.43 35.24
N PRO A 694 7.00 39.89 34.59
CA PRO A 694 8.30 39.66 35.21
C PRO A 694 8.93 40.93 35.79
N GLN A 695 9.84 40.77 36.75
CA GLN A 695 10.51 41.91 37.39
C GLN A 695 11.24 42.78 36.36
N GLY A 696 10.95 44.09 36.37
CA GLY A 696 11.55 45.08 35.46
C GLY A 696 10.67 45.46 34.27
N LEU A 697 9.68 44.64 33.92
CA LEU A 697 8.74 44.92 32.83
C LEU A 697 7.46 45.59 33.32
N GLN A 698 6.87 46.43 32.47
CA GLN A 698 5.55 47.04 32.69
C GLN A 698 4.66 46.88 31.45
N ALA A 699 3.37 46.62 31.66
CA ALA A 699 2.38 46.54 30.59
C ALA A 699 1.32 47.63 30.73
N THR A 700 0.95 48.26 29.61
CA THR A 700 -0.19 49.18 29.52
C THR A 700 -1.14 48.75 28.41
N PHE A 701 -2.44 49.00 28.56
CA PHE A 701 -3.47 48.53 27.63
C PHE A 701 -4.19 49.70 26.97
N SER A 702 -4.39 49.62 25.66
CA SER A 702 -5.14 50.61 24.88
C SER A 702 -6.15 49.93 23.96
N PRO A 703 -7.48 49.98 24.26
CA PRO A 703 -8.08 50.50 25.50
C PRO A 703 -7.82 49.59 26.73
N ALA A 704 -7.96 50.12 27.95
CA ALA A 704 -7.76 49.37 29.19
C ALA A 704 -8.94 48.44 29.59
N SER A 705 -10.11 48.65 28.98
CA SER A 705 -11.29 47.80 29.11
C SER A 705 -12.06 47.77 27.79
N ALA A 706 -12.93 46.77 27.62
CA ALA A 706 -13.83 46.67 26.47
C ALA A 706 -15.19 46.08 26.86
N THR A 707 -16.21 46.39 26.05
CA THR A 707 -17.58 45.85 26.19
C THR A 707 -18.11 45.33 24.86
N SER A 708 -17.79 46.01 23.76
CA SER A 708 -18.18 45.60 22.42
C SER A 708 -17.36 44.43 21.92
N ASP A 709 -18.02 43.46 21.28
CA ASP A 709 -17.34 42.40 20.55
C ASP A 709 -16.38 42.97 19.50
N SER A 710 -15.35 42.18 19.15
CA SER A 710 -14.36 42.48 18.13
C SER A 710 -13.59 43.79 18.40
N THR A 711 -13.37 44.13 19.67
CA THR A 711 -12.57 45.29 20.06
C THR A 711 -11.08 44.94 19.98
N LYS A 712 -10.33 45.65 19.12
CA LYS A 712 -8.87 45.52 19.05
C LYS A 712 -8.23 46.20 20.27
N VAL A 713 -7.37 45.47 20.97
CA VAL A 713 -6.61 45.95 22.13
C VAL A 713 -5.13 45.81 21.85
N ILE A 714 -4.35 46.82 22.24
CA ILE A 714 -2.89 46.78 22.18
C ILE A 714 -2.35 46.78 23.60
N MET A 715 -1.61 45.73 23.96
CA MET A 715 -0.80 45.69 25.18
C MET A 715 0.61 46.18 24.84
N GLU A 716 1.05 47.28 25.42
CA GLU A 716 2.39 47.82 25.25
C GLU A 716 3.25 47.44 26.45
N ILE A 717 4.26 46.61 26.21
CA ILE A 717 5.24 46.15 27.19
C ILE A 717 6.46 47.07 27.11
N SER A 718 6.97 47.55 28.25
CA SER A 718 8.15 48.40 28.33
C SER A 718 9.15 47.90 29.37
N GLY A 719 10.41 48.34 29.25
CA GLY A 719 11.49 47.98 30.20
C GLY A 719 12.31 46.74 29.83
N ILE A 720 12.33 46.35 28.54
CA ILE A 720 13.03 45.16 28.05
C ILE A 720 14.54 45.47 27.90
N GLU A 721 15.32 45.18 28.94
CA GLU A 721 16.76 45.52 28.99
C GLU A 721 17.71 44.34 28.74
N ALA A 722 17.21 43.10 28.76
CA ALA A 722 18.03 41.90 28.61
C ALA A 722 17.40 40.91 27.62
N LYS A 723 18.23 40.05 27.03
CA LYS A 723 17.76 38.90 26.27
C LYS A 723 17.24 37.81 27.20
N GLY A 724 16.36 36.97 26.66
CA GLY A 724 15.81 35.80 27.34
C GLY A 724 14.31 35.66 27.12
N PRO A 725 13.76 34.50 27.52
CA PRO A 725 12.32 34.29 27.55
C PRO A 725 11.70 35.04 28.73
N TYR A 726 10.57 35.69 28.49
CA TYR A 726 9.75 36.37 29.49
C TYR A 726 8.34 35.78 29.47
N ASP A 727 7.94 35.14 30.56
CA ASP A 727 6.58 34.62 30.74
C ASP A 727 5.65 35.72 31.23
N ILE A 728 4.56 35.95 30.52
CA ILE A 728 3.59 37.01 30.78
C ILE A 728 2.21 36.38 30.94
N HIS A 729 1.47 36.74 31.99
CA HIS A 729 0.10 36.25 32.17
C HIS A 729 -0.88 37.42 32.04
N ILE A 730 -1.56 37.52 30.90
CA ILE A 730 -2.63 38.51 30.72
C ILE A 730 -3.95 37.96 31.29
N ALA A 731 -4.71 38.83 31.93
CA ALA A 731 -6.02 38.53 32.49
C ALA A 731 -7.08 39.53 31.98
N GLY A 732 -8.21 39.02 31.50
CA GLY A 732 -9.45 39.77 31.31
C GLY A 732 -10.41 39.46 32.44
N THR A 733 -10.89 40.48 33.15
CA THR A 733 -11.78 40.32 34.32
C THR A 733 -13.12 41.02 34.11
N SER A 734 -14.22 40.28 34.22
CA SER A 734 -15.58 40.83 34.26
C SER A 734 -16.42 40.13 35.33
N GLY A 735 -16.80 40.89 36.36
CA GLY A 735 -17.51 40.34 37.53
C GLY A 735 -16.67 39.28 38.26
N GLN A 736 -17.14 38.04 38.31
CA GLN A 736 -16.39 36.88 38.87
C GLN A 736 -15.65 36.08 37.79
N GLN A 737 -15.84 36.41 36.51
CA GLN A 737 -15.19 35.70 35.42
C GLN A 737 -13.81 36.29 35.17
N VAL A 738 -12.80 35.43 35.17
CA VAL A 738 -11.43 35.76 34.81
C VAL A 738 -11.01 34.85 33.66
N ARG A 739 -10.34 35.41 32.66
CA ARG A 739 -9.71 34.65 31.56
C ARG A 739 -8.24 34.99 31.50
N ASN A 740 -7.42 33.99 31.77
CA ASN A 740 -5.97 34.11 31.74
C ASN A 740 -5.43 33.50 30.45
N VAL A 741 -4.56 34.23 29.77
CA VAL A 741 -3.79 33.71 28.63
C VAL A 741 -2.31 33.85 28.97
N PRO A 742 -1.56 32.75 29.11
CA PRO A 742 -0.10 32.82 29.18
C PRO A 742 0.45 33.21 27.80
N LEU A 743 1.40 34.14 27.79
CA LEU A 743 2.15 34.59 26.63
C LEU A 743 3.64 34.42 26.92
N SER A 744 4.42 34.16 25.87
CA SER A 744 5.88 34.17 25.94
C SER A 744 6.44 35.28 25.08
N LEU A 745 7.34 36.08 25.63
CA LEU A 745 8.12 37.06 24.89
C LEU A 745 9.58 36.62 24.87
N GLU A 746 10.06 36.15 23.72
CA GLU A 746 11.46 35.78 23.53
C GLU A 746 12.24 37.00 23.03
N VAL A 747 13.19 37.46 23.84
CA VAL A 747 14.01 38.63 23.51
C VAL A 747 15.41 38.16 23.12
N TYR A 748 15.88 38.64 21.97
CA TYR A 748 17.18 38.31 21.39
C TYR A 748 18.11 39.53 21.37
N ASP A 749 19.41 39.27 21.36
CA ASP A 749 20.45 40.27 21.08
C ASP A 749 21.31 39.87 19.86
N ASP A 750 22.22 40.73 19.44
CA ASP A 750 23.15 40.51 18.34
C ASP A 750 24.47 39.84 18.77
N ILE A 751 24.52 39.28 19.98
CA ILE A 751 25.75 38.71 20.56
C ILE A 751 25.64 37.18 20.57
N PHE A 752 26.53 36.54 19.80
CA PHE A 752 26.57 35.08 19.65
C PHE A 752 27.90 34.49 20.11
N PRO A 753 27.90 33.33 20.80
CA PRO A 753 29.08 32.47 20.86
C PRO A 753 29.33 31.81 19.49
N ALA A 754 30.57 31.40 19.22
CA ALA A 754 30.89 30.59 18.05
C ALA A 754 30.24 29.19 18.17
N ALA A 755 29.76 28.63 17.07
CA ALA A 755 29.23 27.27 17.05
C ALA A 755 30.33 26.23 17.26
N ASN A 756 30.07 25.25 18.13
CA ASN A 756 30.94 24.11 18.35
C ASN A 756 30.48 22.96 17.47
N LEU A 757 31.32 22.55 16.52
CA LEU A 757 31.03 21.42 15.62
C LEU A 757 31.30 20.10 16.33
N SER A 758 30.45 19.09 16.12
CA SER A 758 30.52 17.79 16.81
C SER A 758 30.73 16.61 15.87
N SER A 759 29.97 16.53 14.77
CA SER A 759 30.01 15.41 13.81
C SER A 759 29.97 15.90 12.36
N PRO A 760 30.68 15.25 11.42
CA PRO A 760 31.76 14.29 11.66
C PRO A 760 32.93 14.97 12.38
N ALA A 761 33.69 14.21 13.17
CA ALA A 761 34.85 14.75 13.88
C ALA A 761 35.88 15.33 12.89
N ASP A 762 36.61 16.38 13.28
CA ASP A 762 37.58 17.01 12.39
C ASP A 762 38.67 16.03 11.91
N GLY A 763 38.87 16.00 10.59
CA GLY A 763 39.82 15.13 9.91
C GLY A 763 39.32 13.70 9.65
N THR A 764 38.02 13.42 9.85
CA THR A 764 37.44 12.10 9.56
C THR A 764 37.68 11.71 8.10
N ARG A 765 38.01 10.43 7.85
CA ARG A 765 38.30 9.91 6.50
C ARG A 765 37.34 8.79 6.11
N GLU A 766 37.27 8.56 4.80
CA GLU A 766 36.51 7.46 4.19
C GLU A 766 35.00 7.48 4.48
N LEU A 767 34.43 8.68 4.66
CA LEU A 767 32.98 8.84 4.78
C LEU A 767 32.29 8.52 3.45
N ARG A 768 31.06 8.01 3.52
CA ARG A 768 30.34 7.48 2.36
C ARG A 768 29.08 8.32 2.10
N PRO A 769 29.12 9.27 1.14
CA PRO A 769 27.96 10.10 0.79
C PRO A 769 26.67 9.31 0.52
N ALA A 770 26.77 8.11 -0.05
CA ALA A 770 25.62 7.27 -0.38
C ALA A 770 24.77 6.80 0.83
N PHE A 771 25.30 6.90 2.06
CA PHE A 771 24.59 6.54 3.29
C PHE A 771 24.09 7.75 4.08
N GLY A 772 24.19 8.96 3.51
CA GLY A 772 23.96 10.20 4.24
C GLY A 772 25.15 10.55 5.13
N ILE A 773 25.47 11.85 5.22
CA ILE A 773 26.49 12.36 6.13
C ILE A 773 25.86 13.50 6.92
N THR A 774 25.56 13.28 8.20
CA THR A 774 25.00 14.33 9.05
C THR A 774 26.11 15.20 9.64
N LEU A 775 26.04 16.50 9.37
CA LEU A 775 26.83 17.54 10.04
C LEU A 775 26.07 17.98 11.30
N GLU A 776 26.70 17.99 12.46
CA GLU A 776 26.07 18.32 13.75
C GLU A 776 26.90 19.32 14.56
N TRP A 777 26.23 20.17 15.32
CA TRP A 777 26.84 21.15 16.23
C TRP A 777 26.02 21.36 17.51
N ASP A 778 26.56 22.12 18.46
CA ASP A 778 25.84 22.45 19.69
C ASP A 778 24.74 23.50 19.45
N THR A 779 23.58 23.36 20.12
CA THR A 779 22.54 24.40 20.14
C THR A 779 23.01 25.68 20.83
N ILE A 780 22.71 26.83 20.25
CA ILE A 780 22.98 28.17 20.79
C ILE A 780 21.67 28.85 21.17
N ASP A 781 21.49 29.18 22.46
CA ASP A 781 20.24 29.76 23.00
C ASP A 781 19.78 31.07 22.32
N ASN A 782 20.72 31.88 21.81
CA ASN A 782 20.41 33.13 21.13
C ASN A 782 20.26 32.98 19.60
N ALA A 783 20.38 31.76 19.06
CA ALA A 783 20.25 31.50 17.63
C ALA A 783 18.81 31.05 17.31
N GLU A 784 18.21 31.66 16.30
CA GLU A 784 16.94 31.17 15.71
C GLU A 784 17.21 30.24 14.52
N GLN A 785 18.33 30.44 13.84
CA GLN A 785 18.78 29.67 12.70
C GLN A 785 20.30 29.58 12.66
N TYR A 786 20.80 28.75 11.76
CA TYR A 786 22.23 28.59 11.48
C TYR A 786 22.45 28.63 9.97
N ASP A 787 23.49 29.33 9.53
CA ASP A 787 23.98 29.22 8.15
C ASP A 787 25.15 28.23 8.10
N ILE A 788 25.05 27.25 7.22
CA ILE A 788 26.09 26.26 6.94
C ILE A 788 26.75 26.59 5.62
N GLN A 789 28.07 26.41 5.56
CA GLN A 789 28.83 26.38 4.32
C GLN A 789 29.65 25.10 4.25
N ILE A 790 29.69 24.51 3.05
CA ILE A 790 30.52 23.35 2.71
C ILE A 790 31.34 23.74 1.48
N ALA A 791 32.64 23.47 1.52
CA ALA A 791 33.59 23.90 0.51
C ALA A 791 34.61 22.81 0.17
N ALA A 792 35.16 22.86 -1.03
CA ALA A 792 36.29 22.02 -1.44
C ALA A 792 37.64 22.56 -0.94
N THR A 793 37.69 23.83 -0.51
CA THR A 793 38.91 24.51 -0.02
C THR A 793 38.76 25.02 1.40
N ALA A 794 39.86 25.00 2.16
CA ALA A 794 39.88 25.41 3.58
C ALA A 794 39.56 26.90 3.80
N ASP A 795 39.75 27.73 2.78
CA ASP A 795 39.46 29.16 2.81
C ASP A 795 38.02 29.51 2.38
N PHE A 796 37.22 28.50 2.02
CA PHE A 796 35.84 28.64 1.53
C PHE A 796 35.72 29.56 0.30
N SER A 797 36.77 29.60 -0.54
CA SER A 797 36.72 30.30 -1.84
C SER A 797 35.95 29.52 -2.92
N ASP A 798 35.88 28.19 -2.78
CA ASP A 798 35.10 27.29 -3.64
C ASP A 798 33.99 26.59 -2.83
N LEU A 799 32.82 27.25 -2.77
CA LEU A 799 31.65 26.76 -2.06
C LEU A 799 30.94 25.68 -2.88
N LEU A 800 30.73 24.51 -2.29
CA LEU A 800 29.94 23.44 -2.85
C LEU A 800 28.45 23.63 -2.54
N GLU A 801 28.15 23.88 -1.27
CA GLU A 801 26.78 23.86 -0.75
C GLU A 801 26.63 24.84 0.41
N THR A 802 25.47 25.50 0.49
CA THR A 802 25.12 26.43 1.58
C THR A 802 23.66 26.26 1.94
N ALA A 803 23.35 26.30 3.23
CA ALA A 803 21.98 26.18 3.72
C ALA A 803 21.73 27.04 4.95
N SER A 804 20.47 27.39 5.20
CA SER A 804 20.01 27.97 6.46
C SER A 804 19.04 27.01 7.12
N VAL A 805 19.33 26.59 8.35
CA VAL A 805 18.52 25.61 9.09
C VAL A 805 18.10 26.14 10.45
N ASN A 806 17.00 25.62 11.00
CA ASN A 806 16.51 26.00 12.32
C ASN A 806 17.06 25.10 13.44
N PHE A 807 17.66 23.96 13.08
CA PHE A 807 18.11 22.92 14.00
C PHE A 807 19.62 22.73 13.91
N PRO A 808 20.28 22.19 14.94
CA PRO A 808 21.73 22.18 15.02
C PRO A 808 22.37 21.00 14.23
N PHE A 809 21.80 20.66 13.08
CA PHE A 809 22.31 19.63 12.19
C PHE A 809 21.95 19.94 10.72
N TYR A 810 22.68 19.32 9.79
CA TYR A 810 22.45 19.43 8.35
C TYR A 810 22.97 18.20 7.61
N GLU A 811 22.23 17.69 6.61
CA GLU A 811 22.66 16.57 5.78
C GLU A 811 22.92 17.03 4.33
N PRO A 812 24.18 17.11 3.88
CA PRO A 812 24.54 17.63 2.56
C PRO A 812 24.13 16.68 1.44
N GLN A 813 23.74 17.25 0.30
CA GLN A 813 23.21 16.48 -0.84
C GLN A 813 24.20 16.39 -2.02
N LEU A 814 25.25 17.21 -2.04
CA LEU A 814 26.15 17.35 -3.20
C LEU A 814 27.53 16.70 -3.01
N LEU A 815 27.70 15.84 -2.00
CA LEU A 815 28.99 15.21 -1.72
C LEU A 815 29.29 14.09 -2.71
N GLU A 816 30.52 14.06 -3.22
CA GLU A 816 31.05 13.04 -4.13
C GLU A 816 32.11 12.20 -3.42
N ASN A 817 32.34 10.96 -3.89
CA ASN A 817 33.50 10.16 -3.49
C ASN A 817 34.82 10.80 -3.99
N ASP A 818 35.97 10.38 -3.45
CA ASP A 818 37.31 10.89 -3.80
C ASP A 818 37.53 12.40 -3.58
N LYS A 819 36.84 12.99 -2.61
CA LYS A 819 36.92 14.43 -2.33
C LYS A 819 37.27 14.71 -0.88
N PHE A 820 37.83 15.89 -0.66
CA PHE A 820 38.09 16.47 0.66
C PHE A 820 37.20 17.71 0.81
N TYR A 821 36.51 17.81 1.94
CA TYR A 821 35.56 18.86 2.22
C TYR A 821 35.86 19.57 3.53
N TYR A 822 35.52 20.85 3.57
CA TYR A 822 35.54 21.70 4.75
C TYR A 822 34.15 22.22 5.00
N TRP A 823 33.73 22.29 6.25
CA TRP A 823 32.44 22.84 6.60
C TRP A 823 32.50 23.70 7.85
N ARG A 824 31.64 24.71 7.92
CA ARG A 824 31.54 25.65 9.04
C ARG A 824 30.12 26.17 9.19
N VAL A 825 29.80 26.61 10.41
CA VAL A 825 28.45 27.05 10.77
C VAL A 825 28.53 28.39 11.50
N ARG A 826 27.59 29.29 11.23
CA ARG A 826 27.36 30.49 12.06
C ARG A 826 25.93 30.54 12.57
N PRO A 827 25.70 30.93 13.84
CA PRO A 827 24.35 31.20 14.32
C PRO A 827 23.81 32.52 13.76
N LYS A 828 22.50 32.63 13.63
CA LYS A 828 21.80 33.88 13.32
C LYS A 828 20.45 33.96 14.01
N ASN A 829 19.97 35.17 14.20
CA ASN A 829 18.61 35.47 14.65
C ASN A 829 18.12 36.74 13.94
N ARG A 830 16.93 37.23 14.30
CA ARG A 830 16.35 38.46 13.78
C ARG A 830 17.13 39.76 14.07
N CYS A 831 18.05 39.73 15.04
CA CYS A 831 18.83 40.89 15.49
C CYS A 831 20.20 40.98 14.85
N GLY A 832 20.75 39.86 14.39
CA GLY A 832 22.04 39.80 13.74
C GLY A 832 22.51 38.40 13.41
N GLU A 833 23.74 38.31 12.94
CA GLU A 833 24.42 37.08 12.59
C GLU A 833 25.72 36.99 13.39
N GLY A 834 26.08 35.80 13.86
CA GLY A 834 27.35 35.53 14.50
C GLY A 834 28.48 35.30 13.48
N GLU A 835 29.68 35.07 14.01
CA GLU A 835 30.83 34.65 13.21
C GLU A 835 30.76 33.16 12.87
N TYR A 836 31.36 32.77 11.75
CA TYR A 836 31.53 31.36 11.41
C TYR A 836 32.44 30.65 12.42
N SER A 837 32.09 29.41 12.74
CA SER A 837 32.94 28.50 13.49
C SER A 837 34.28 28.29 12.79
N PRO A 838 35.32 27.91 13.54
CA PRO A 838 36.47 27.23 12.94
C PRO A 838 35.96 26.03 12.11
N PRO A 839 36.48 25.84 10.88
CA PRO A 839 35.96 24.80 10.02
C PRO A 839 36.43 23.41 10.47
N PHE A 840 35.55 22.43 10.39
CA PHE A 840 35.93 21.02 10.43
C PHE A 840 36.15 20.51 9.00
N SER A 841 36.91 19.44 8.89
CA SER A 841 37.24 18.81 7.63
C SER A 841 36.93 17.32 7.63
N PHE A 842 36.62 16.77 6.45
CA PHE A 842 36.52 15.33 6.26
C PHE A 842 36.85 14.93 4.81
N SER A 843 37.12 13.65 4.59
CA SER A 843 37.28 13.08 3.25
C SER A 843 36.30 11.94 3.00
N THR A 844 35.86 11.85 1.75
CA THR A 844 35.00 10.76 1.28
C THR A 844 35.82 9.58 0.79
N LEU A 845 35.16 8.44 0.56
CA LEU A 845 35.79 7.19 0.16
C LEU A 845 36.71 7.34 -1.08
N GLU A 846 37.95 6.85 -0.98
CA GLU A 846 38.93 6.84 -2.08
C GLU A 846 38.72 5.61 -2.99
N THR A 847 38.63 5.79 -4.31
CA THR A 847 38.32 4.75 -5.29
C THR A 847 39.41 4.53 -6.36
N GLN A 848 40.41 5.42 -6.47
CA GLN A 848 41.45 5.35 -7.52
C GLN A 848 42.80 4.75 -7.07
N CYS A 849 43.46 3.99 -7.96
CA CYS A 849 44.82 3.48 -7.74
C CYS A 849 45.90 4.58 -7.89
N LYS A 850 46.93 4.53 -7.05
CA LYS A 850 48.10 5.42 -7.12
C LYS A 850 49.37 4.63 -7.43
N THR A 851 50.14 5.07 -8.43
CA THR A 851 51.40 4.44 -8.85
C THR A 851 52.59 5.37 -8.61
N TYR A 852 53.60 4.87 -7.91
CA TYR A 852 54.84 5.59 -7.59
C TYR A 852 55.99 4.91 -8.32
N THR A 853 56.81 5.67 -9.06
CA THR A 853 57.87 5.11 -9.92
C THR A 853 59.23 5.66 -9.55
N SER A 854 60.25 4.81 -9.52
CA SER A 854 61.64 5.21 -9.30
C SER A 854 62.14 6.09 -10.45
N THR A 855 62.89 7.14 -10.14
CA THR A 855 63.30 8.15 -11.13
C THR A 855 64.61 7.85 -11.84
N ASP A 856 65.52 7.07 -11.22
CA ASP A 856 66.88 6.86 -11.72
C ASP A 856 67.17 5.39 -12.03
N PRO A 857 67.67 5.07 -13.24
CA PRO A 857 68.10 3.72 -13.56
C PRO A 857 69.42 3.37 -12.85
N VAL A 858 69.59 2.11 -12.49
CA VAL A 858 70.76 1.61 -11.74
C VAL A 858 71.45 0.51 -12.53
N ILE A 859 72.74 0.68 -12.82
CA ILE A 859 73.53 -0.29 -13.60
C ILE A 859 73.89 -1.49 -12.72
N ILE A 860 73.71 -2.71 -13.26
CA ILE A 860 74.19 -3.99 -12.72
C ILE A 860 75.52 -4.32 -13.42
N PRO A 861 76.68 -4.25 -12.72
CA PRO A 861 78.00 -4.42 -13.32
C PRO A 861 78.25 -5.82 -13.92
N GLU A 862 78.75 -5.86 -15.17
CA GLU A 862 78.99 -7.10 -15.92
C GLU A 862 80.24 -7.91 -15.51
N ASN A 863 81.10 -7.35 -14.67
CA ASN A 863 82.46 -7.85 -14.45
C ASN A 863 82.72 -8.42 -13.05
N ARG A 864 81.68 -8.48 -12.21
CA ARG A 864 81.75 -9.02 -10.84
C ARG A 864 80.36 -9.30 -10.30
N ALA A 865 80.27 -10.36 -9.49
CA ALA A 865 79.11 -10.56 -8.62
C ALA A 865 78.89 -9.28 -7.78
N SER A 866 77.66 -8.79 -7.79
CA SER A 866 77.35 -7.47 -7.25
C SER A 866 75.95 -7.44 -6.63
N THR A 867 75.73 -6.46 -5.77
CA THR A 867 74.39 -6.16 -5.25
C THR A 867 74.19 -4.68 -5.41
N VAL A 868 73.13 -4.32 -6.13
CA VAL A 868 72.76 -2.93 -6.43
C VAL A 868 71.37 -2.65 -5.87
N THR A 869 71.12 -1.39 -5.55
CA THR A 869 69.83 -0.95 -5.00
C THR A 869 69.26 0.22 -5.78
N SER A 870 67.94 0.20 -5.98
CA SER A 870 67.17 1.35 -6.50
C SER A 870 66.21 1.83 -5.42
N LEU A 871 66.06 3.16 -5.28
CA LEU A 871 65.28 3.79 -4.21
C LEU A 871 64.05 4.50 -4.80
N LEU A 872 62.92 4.38 -4.10
CA LEU A 872 61.67 5.06 -4.41
C LEU A 872 61.18 5.81 -3.17
N HIS A 873 61.05 7.13 -3.26
CA HIS A 873 60.58 7.96 -2.15
C HIS A 873 59.10 8.31 -2.33
N ILE A 874 58.27 7.92 -1.36
CA ILE A 874 56.82 8.18 -1.35
C ILE A 874 56.49 9.15 -0.21
N THR A 875 55.79 10.24 -0.54
CA THR A 875 55.38 11.28 0.43
C THR A 875 53.97 11.10 0.97
N ASP A 876 53.14 10.31 0.29
CA ASP A 876 51.73 10.13 0.60
C ASP A 876 51.56 9.34 1.91
N GLU A 877 50.86 9.96 2.86
CA GLU A 877 50.64 9.41 4.19
C GLU A 877 49.39 8.53 4.22
N ASP A 878 49.62 7.26 3.95
CA ASP A 878 48.59 6.26 3.75
C ASP A 878 48.99 4.92 4.39
N LEU A 879 48.00 4.09 4.75
CA LEU A 879 48.20 2.74 5.25
C LEU A 879 47.95 1.73 4.13
N ILE A 880 48.74 0.67 4.08
CA ILE A 880 48.52 -0.42 3.12
C ILE A 880 47.37 -1.29 3.65
N ALA A 881 46.13 -0.88 3.38
CA ALA A 881 44.92 -1.62 3.76
C ALA A 881 44.51 -2.68 2.71
N GLY A 882 44.81 -2.41 1.43
CA GLY A 882 44.45 -3.24 0.28
C GLY A 882 45.62 -4.01 -0.36
N GLY A 883 45.56 -4.20 -1.69
CA GLY A 883 46.57 -4.89 -2.48
C GLY A 883 47.68 -3.97 -2.98
N LEU A 884 48.92 -4.48 -2.99
CA LEU A 884 50.11 -3.80 -3.52
C LEU A 884 50.65 -4.60 -4.72
N SER A 885 50.97 -3.92 -5.82
CA SER A 885 51.70 -4.53 -6.95
C SER A 885 53.01 -3.82 -7.22
N LEU A 886 53.99 -4.59 -7.73
CA LEU A 886 55.34 -4.13 -8.03
C LEU A 886 55.61 -4.31 -9.52
N SER A 887 55.73 -3.22 -10.27
CA SER A 887 56.19 -3.27 -11.67
C SER A 887 57.72 -3.23 -11.72
N LEU A 888 58.34 -4.16 -12.44
CA LEU A 888 59.79 -4.20 -12.68
C LEU A 888 60.08 -4.10 -14.18
N ASP A 889 60.96 -3.17 -14.56
CA ASP A 889 61.64 -3.14 -15.86
C ASP A 889 63.15 -3.24 -15.61
N ILE A 890 63.72 -4.42 -15.88
CA ILE A 890 65.13 -4.75 -15.68
C ILE A 890 65.65 -5.39 -16.96
N THR A 891 66.69 -4.80 -17.53
CA THR A 891 67.45 -5.41 -18.63
C THR A 891 68.56 -6.26 -18.02
N HIS A 892 68.65 -7.53 -18.37
CA HIS A 892 69.73 -8.42 -17.92
C HIS A 892 69.92 -9.58 -18.89
N THR A 893 71.17 -9.98 -19.09
CA THR A 893 71.49 -11.03 -20.07
C THR A 893 70.99 -12.40 -19.63
N TRP A 894 71.19 -12.79 -18.37
CA TRP A 894 70.58 -14.00 -17.79
C TRP A 894 69.80 -13.70 -16.52
N VAL A 895 68.49 -13.95 -16.54
CA VAL A 895 67.63 -13.74 -15.35
C VAL A 895 67.92 -14.77 -14.24
N SER A 896 68.50 -15.93 -14.57
CA SER A 896 68.91 -16.96 -13.61
C SER A 896 69.97 -16.50 -12.61
N ASP A 897 70.65 -15.39 -12.86
CA ASP A 897 71.71 -14.89 -12.00
C ASP A 897 71.20 -13.94 -10.92
N LEU A 898 69.93 -13.51 -11.06
CA LEU A 898 69.34 -12.47 -10.23
C LEU A 898 68.58 -13.03 -9.03
N THR A 899 68.86 -12.46 -7.87
CA THR A 899 67.99 -12.47 -6.70
C THR A 899 67.47 -11.05 -6.47
N ILE A 900 66.16 -10.88 -6.48
CA ILE A 900 65.49 -9.57 -6.35
C ILE A 900 64.63 -9.56 -5.10
N SER A 901 64.75 -8.52 -4.28
CA SER A 901 63.93 -8.29 -3.09
C SER A 901 63.48 -6.84 -2.98
N LEU A 902 62.27 -6.61 -2.44
CA LEU A 902 61.73 -5.30 -2.12
C LEU A 902 61.69 -5.10 -0.60
N THR A 903 62.17 -3.97 -0.10
CA THR A 903 62.15 -3.60 1.32
C THR A 903 61.30 -2.34 1.55
N SER A 904 60.37 -2.39 2.52
CA SER A 904 59.51 -1.27 2.91
C SER A 904 60.23 -0.26 3.83
N PRO A 905 59.69 0.96 3.99
CA PRO A 905 60.22 1.94 4.96
C PRO A 905 60.23 1.42 6.41
N SER A 906 59.35 0.49 6.75
CA SER A 906 59.29 -0.13 8.09
C SER A 906 60.34 -1.24 8.27
N GLY A 907 61.01 -1.67 7.20
CA GLY A 907 62.08 -2.67 7.21
C GLY A 907 61.66 -4.08 6.80
N THR A 908 60.39 -4.33 6.50
CA THR A 908 59.91 -5.62 5.98
C THR A 908 60.51 -5.86 4.61
N THR A 909 60.99 -7.08 4.34
CA THR A 909 61.64 -7.43 3.07
C THR A 909 60.99 -8.66 2.45
N VAL A 910 60.51 -8.52 1.22
CA VAL A 910 59.87 -9.59 0.44
C VAL A 910 60.75 -9.93 -0.75
N GLN A 911 61.08 -11.21 -0.90
CA GLN A 911 61.83 -11.70 -2.06
C GLN A 911 60.90 -11.85 -3.27
N ILE A 912 61.22 -11.20 -4.38
CA ILE A 912 60.40 -11.17 -5.59
C ILE A 912 60.72 -12.38 -6.47
N ILE A 913 61.99 -12.62 -6.78
CA ILE A 913 62.47 -13.79 -7.50
C ILE A 913 63.87 -14.18 -7.02
N SER A 914 64.28 -15.43 -7.27
CA SER A 914 65.65 -15.86 -7.01
C SER A 914 66.05 -17.01 -7.94
N GLY A 915 66.96 -16.73 -8.86
CA GLY A 915 67.62 -17.75 -9.67
C GLY A 915 66.68 -18.59 -10.53
N ILE A 916 65.81 -17.92 -11.31
CA ILE A 916 64.81 -18.55 -12.17
C ILE A 916 65.03 -18.15 -13.64
N CYS A 917 64.41 -18.89 -14.56
CA CYS A 917 64.37 -18.59 -16.00
C CYS A 917 65.66 -18.78 -16.83
N ASP A 918 66.55 -19.70 -16.42
CA ASP A 918 67.76 -20.13 -17.16
C ASP A 918 68.46 -18.97 -17.93
N GLU A 919 68.99 -19.22 -19.13
CA GLU A 919 69.73 -18.24 -19.94
C GLU A 919 68.81 -17.27 -20.73
N VAL A 920 67.62 -16.95 -20.23
CA VAL A 920 66.66 -16.05 -20.90
C VAL A 920 66.80 -14.61 -20.37
N GLN A 921 66.57 -13.64 -21.25
CA GLN A 921 66.87 -12.21 -21.05
C GLN A 921 65.69 -11.41 -20.51
N ASP A 922 65.99 -10.40 -19.69
CA ASP A 922 65.12 -9.29 -19.30
C ASP A 922 63.88 -9.63 -18.44
N ILE A 923 63.43 -8.65 -17.67
CA ILE A 923 62.19 -8.66 -16.87
C ILE A 923 61.40 -7.41 -17.23
N ARG A 924 60.17 -7.57 -17.72
CA ARG A 924 59.19 -6.49 -17.84
C ARG A 924 57.82 -7.00 -17.39
N ALA A 925 57.60 -6.99 -16.07
CA ALA A 925 56.44 -7.63 -15.48
C ALA A 925 55.86 -6.86 -14.29
N ILE A 926 54.57 -7.07 -14.04
CA ILE A 926 53.87 -6.60 -12.84
C ILE A 926 53.76 -7.79 -11.90
N PHE A 927 54.38 -7.68 -10.72
CA PHE A 927 54.29 -8.66 -9.66
C PHE A 927 53.07 -8.37 -8.78
N SER A 928 52.19 -9.36 -8.65
CA SER A 928 50.99 -9.33 -7.80
C SER A 928 50.79 -10.69 -7.13
N ASP A 929 50.29 -10.74 -5.89
CA ASP A 929 50.00 -12.01 -5.20
C ASP A 929 48.94 -12.87 -5.91
N THR A 930 48.14 -12.23 -6.77
CA THR A 930 47.09 -12.82 -7.62
C THR A 930 47.54 -13.10 -9.05
N GLY A 931 48.78 -12.76 -9.41
CA GLY A 931 49.31 -12.94 -10.77
C GLY A 931 49.51 -14.40 -11.17
N ASP A 932 49.73 -14.63 -12.47
CA ASP A 932 49.98 -15.98 -13.01
C ASP A 932 51.33 -16.53 -12.55
N HIS A 933 51.50 -17.86 -12.61
CA HIS A 933 52.83 -18.46 -12.41
C HIS A 933 53.82 -17.95 -13.47
N ILE A 934 55.03 -17.60 -13.03
CA ILE A 934 56.09 -17.13 -13.93
C ILE A 934 56.39 -18.21 -14.98
N ASN A 935 56.26 -17.84 -16.26
CA ASN A 935 56.57 -18.68 -17.40
C ASN A 935 57.77 -18.11 -18.17
N CYS A 936 58.89 -18.81 -18.10
CA CYS A 936 60.19 -18.39 -18.64
C CYS A 936 60.34 -18.60 -20.16
N ASN A 937 59.27 -18.96 -20.88
CA ASN A 937 59.32 -19.26 -22.33
C ASN A 937 59.11 -18.03 -23.23
N ASN A 938 59.21 -16.82 -22.67
CA ASN A 938 58.96 -15.55 -23.35
C ASN A 938 60.24 -14.71 -23.46
N ASN A 939 60.21 -13.66 -24.27
CA ASN A 939 61.23 -12.61 -24.27
C ASN A 939 60.52 -11.25 -24.23
N PRO A 940 60.59 -10.46 -23.13
CA PRO A 940 61.37 -10.66 -21.90
C PRO A 940 61.05 -11.97 -21.16
N ALA A 941 62.04 -12.53 -20.45
CA ALA A 941 62.00 -13.80 -19.74
C ALA A 941 60.82 -13.87 -18.76
N ILE A 942 60.53 -12.73 -18.12
CA ILE A 942 59.37 -12.55 -17.26
C ILE A 942 58.58 -11.36 -17.80
N GLY A 943 57.33 -11.62 -18.22
CA GLY A 943 56.42 -10.63 -18.77
C GLY A 943 54.98 -10.83 -18.32
N GLY A 944 54.16 -9.78 -18.41
CA GLY A 944 52.75 -9.80 -17.96
C GLY A 944 52.59 -9.60 -16.45
N THR A 945 51.43 -9.99 -15.91
CA THR A 945 51.16 -9.95 -14.47
C THR A 945 51.44 -11.32 -13.86
N VAL A 946 52.48 -11.42 -13.02
CA VAL A 946 52.99 -12.69 -12.49
C VAL A 946 53.09 -12.70 -10.97
N LYS A 947 53.15 -13.89 -10.39
CA LYS A 947 53.25 -14.08 -8.95
C LYS A 947 54.69 -14.02 -8.44
N PRO A 948 55.01 -13.19 -7.42
CA PRO A 948 56.32 -13.17 -6.77
C PRO A 948 56.58 -14.42 -5.91
N SER A 949 57.85 -14.65 -5.55
CA SER A 949 58.28 -15.78 -4.71
C SER A 949 57.85 -15.64 -3.25
N GLY A 950 57.82 -14.40 -2.74
CA GLY A 950 57.29 -14.02 -1.44
C GLY A 950 56.02 -13.17 -1.61
N SER A 951 55.24 -13.05 -0.54
CA SER A 951 53.92 -12.40 -0.54
C SER A 951 54.03 -10.87 -0.40
N LEU A 952 53.48 -10.10 -1.33
CA LEU A 952 53.42 -8.63 -1.22
C LEU A 952 52.41 -8.19 -0.15
N THR A 953 51.46 -9.04 0.22
CA THR A 953 50.54 -8.83 1.34
C THR A 953 51.26 -8.71 2.68
N ASP A 954 52.52 -9.12 2.78
CA ASP A 954 53.33 -9.00 3.99
C ASP A 954 53.57 -7.53 4.39
N PHE A 955 53.36 -6.58 3.47
CA PHE A 955 53.40 -5.14 3.74
C PHE A 955 52.09 -4.56 4.33
N ARG A 956 51.03 -5.38 4.49
CA ARG A 956 49.73 -4.90 4.96
C ARG A 956 49.80 -4.31 6.37
N GLY A 957 49.14 -3.17 6.56
CA GLY A 957 49.10 -2.43 7.82
C GLY A 957 50.31 -1.52 8.06
N GLU A 958 51.31 -1.55 7.19
CA GLU A 958 52.41 -0.59 7.21
C GLU A 958 52.04 0.73 6.54
N SER A 959 52.76 1.80 6.87
CA SER A 959 52.62 3.07 6.15
C SER A 959 53.32 3.00 4.79
N LEU A 960 52.66 3.52 3.77
CA LEU A 960 53.23 3.65 2.42
C LEU A 960 54.32 4.73 2.35
N LYS A 961 54.23 5.74 3.23
CA LYS A 961 55.11 6.91 3.30
C LYS A 961 56.53 6.49 3.68
N GLY A 962 57.52 6.93 2.89
CA GLY A 962 58.93 6.73 3.16
C GLY A 962 59.71 6.20 1.96
N THR A 963 60.90 5.67 2.21
CA THR A 963 61.80 5.19 1.16
C THR A 963 61.70 3.67 1.01
N TRP A 964 61.20 3.23 -0.13
CA TRP A 964 61.19 1.84 -0.56
C TRP A 964 62.48 1.49 -1.30
N THR A 965 63.03 0.31 -1.03
CA THR A 965 64.33 -0.12 -1.59
C THR A 965 64.17 -1.42 -2.36
N LEU A 966 64.40 -1.37 -3.68
CA LEU A 966 64.56 -2.58 -4.50
C LEU A 966 66.03 -3.00 -4.50
N THR A 967 66.32 -4.22 -4.06
CA THR A 967 67.66 -4.80 -4.03
C THR A 967 67.77 -5.89 -5.08
N VAL A 968 68.74 -5.78 -5.99
CA VAL A 968 69.05 -6.78 -7.00
C VAL A 968 70.47 -7.29 -6.77
N ARG A 969 70.60 -8.59 -6.53
CA ARG A 969 71.88 -9.27 -6.40
C ARG A 969 72.10 -10.15 -7.62
N ASP A 970 73.19 -9.89 -8.31
CA ASP A 970 73.75 -10.76 -9.34
C ASP A 970 74.88 -11.61 -8.72
N ALA A 971 74.72 -12.92 -8.74
CA ALA A 971 75.65 -13.86 -8.13
C ALA A 971 76.83 -14.26 -9.03
N HIS A 972 76.78 -13.94 -10.32
CA HIS A 972 77.80 -14.30 -11.29
C HIS A 972 78.48 -13.04 -11.86
N ALA A 973 79.57 -13.22 -12.61
CA ALA A 973 80.45 -12.12 -13.03
C ALA A 973 80.71 -12.16 -14.54
N GLU A 974 79.81 -12.82 -15.27
CA GLU A 974 79.96 -13.13 -16.70
C GLU A 974 79.10 -12.23 -17.58
N ASP A 975 78.03 -11.66 -17.02
CA ASP A 975 77.10 -10.76 -17.68
C ASP A 975 76.60 -9.67 -16.73
N GLY A 976 75.84 -8.71 -17.26
CA GLY A 976 75.30 -7.60 -16.48
C GLY A 976 74.08 -6.98 -17.15
N GLY A 977 73.66 -5.82 -16.65
CA GLY A 977 72.42 -5.17 -17.08
C GLY A 977 72.10 -3.86 -16.37
N SER A 978 70.82 -3.53 -16.27
CA SER A 978 70.34 -2.35 -15.55
C SER A 978 68.93 -2.54 -15.01
N ILE A 979 68.68 -2.00 -13.81
CA ILE A 979 67.34 -1.69 -13.35
C ILE A 979 66.92 -0.41 -14.06
N ASN A 980 66.02 -0.51 -15.03
CA ASN A 980 65.56 0.66 -15.80
C ASN A 980 64.58 1.49 -14.97
N SER A 981 63.63 0.81 -14.31
CA SER A 981 62.72 1.41 -13.33
C SER A 981 62.01 0.33 -12.51
N PHE A 982 61.54 0.70 -11.32
CA PHE A 982 60.50 -0.05 -10.64
C PHE A 982 59.40 0.88 -10.13
N SER A 983 58.18 0.35 -10.05
CA SER A 983 57.02 1.10 -9.57
C SER A 983 56.23 0.30 -8.54
N ILE A 984 55.72 0.98 -7.52
CA ILE A 984 54.77 0.44 -6.57
C ILE A 984 53.41 1.04 -6.88
N THR A 985 52.40 0.19 -7.12
CA THR A 985 51.01 0.61 -7.28
C THR A 985 50.20 0.14 -6.08
N ARG A 986 49.61 1.10 -5.36
CA ARG A 986 48.63 0.87 -4.29
C ARG A 986 47.24 1.23 -4.79
N CYS A 987 46.31 0.30 -4.66
CA CYS A 987 44.91 0.54 -4.94
C CYS A 987 44.09 0.47 -3.66
N PRO A 988 43.13 1.39 -3.42
CA PRO A 988 42.16 1.25 -2.35
C PRO A 988 41.36 -0.03 -2.56
N ALA A 989 41.09 -0.76 -1.47
CA ALA A 989 40.21 -1.91 -1.49
C ALA A 989 38.83 -1.46 -0.97
N PRO A 990 37.73 -1.77 -1.68
CA PRO A 990 36.42 -1.69 -1.08
C PRO A 990 36.39 -2.45 0.25
N ALA A 991 35.61 -1.94 1.22
CA ALA A 991 35.46 -2.62 2.49
C ALA A 991 34.99 -4.08 2.29
N PRO A 992 35.32 -5.01 3.20
CA PRO A 992 34.94 -6.42 3.05
C PRO A 992 33.43 -6.65 2.86
N ASP A 993 32.61 -5.69 3.27
CA ASP A 993 31.15 -5.73 3.19
C ASP A 993 30.57 -5.07 1.94
N ASN A 994 31.41 -4.67 0.97
CA ASN A 994 30.99 -3.96 -0.24
C ASN A 994 30.03 -4.76 -1.13
N PHE A 995 30.06 -6.10 -1.10
CA PHE A 995 29.15 -6.94 -1.87
C PHE A 995 28.07 -7.55 -0.98
N ARG A 996 26.81 -7.22 -1.23
CA ARG A 996 25.64 -7.88 -0.64
C ARG A 996 25.22 -9.04 -1.53
N ILE A 997 25.59 -10.26 -1.11
CA ILE A 997 25.27 -11.49 -1.84
C ILE A 997 24.02 -12.11 -1.21
N LYS A 998 22.96 -12.21 -1.99
CA LYS A 998 21.73 -12.89 -1.61
C LYS A 998 21.62 -14.19 -2.40
N VAL A 999 21.47 -15.29 -1.66
CA VAL A 999 21.31 -16.64 -2.19
C VAL A 999 19.87 -17.08 -1.95
N THR A 1000 19.28 -17.63 -2.99
CA THR A 1000 18.00 -18.34 -2.91
C THR A 1000 18.30 -19.80 -3.20
N ASP A 1001 18.00 -20.65 -2.24
CA ASP A 1001 18.07 -22.11 -2.36
C ASP A 1001 17.06 -22.62 -3.41
N GLU A 1002 17.19 -23.88 -3.81
CA GLU A 1002 16.17 -24.48 -4.68
C GLU A 1002 14.79 -24.50 -4.01
N SER A 1003 13.75 -24.22 -4.80
CA SER A 1003 12.36 -24.27 -4.29
C SER A 1003 11.92 -25.70 -3.95
N CYS A 1004 12.43 -26.69 -4.67
CA CYS A 1004 12.16 -28.11 -4.46
C CYS A 1004 13.40 -28.93 -4.84
N LYS A 1005 13.48 -30.16 -4.31
CA LYS A 1005 14.58 -31.06 -4.65
C LYS A 1005 14.60 -31.31 -6.16
N ASP A 1006 15.77 -31.12 -6.78
CA ASP A 1006 16.05 -31.36 -8.19
C ASP A 1006 15.42 -30.35 -9.19
N THR A 1007 14.92 -29.19 -8.73
CA THR A 1007 14.36 -28.15 -9.64
C THR A 1007 15.40 -27.24 -10.27
N ARG A 1008 16.60 -27.13 -9.71
CA ARG A 1008 17.71 -26.30 -10.21
C ARG A 1008 17.32 -24.84 -10.44
N ASP A 1009 16.48 -24.30 -9.57
CA ASP A 1009 15.99 -22.92 -9.64
C ASP A 1009 16.66 -22.01 -8.59
N GLY A 1010 17.79 -22.44 -8.02
CA GLY A 1010 18.59 -21.61 -7.13
C GLY A 1010 19.04 -20.32 -7.82
N HIS A 1011 19.11 -19.24 -7.06
CA HIS A 1011 19.39 -17.90 -7.58
C HIS A 1011 20.39 -17.17 -6.69
N ILE A 1012 21.41 -16.57 -7.29
CA ILE A 1012 22.37 -15.71 -6.60
C ILE A 1012 22.24 -14.31 -7.20
N SER A 1013 22.04 -13.31 -6.35
CA SER A 1013 22.09 -11.90 -6.71
C SER A 1013 23.14 -11.19 -5.87
N VAL A 1014 23.85 -10.27 -6.48
CA VAL A 1014 24.92 -9.48 -5.90
C VAL A 1014 24.61 -8.02 -6.13
N ASN A 1015 24.63 -7.23 -5.06
CA ASN A 1015 24.61 -5.78 -5.14
C ASN A 1015 25.92 -5.24 -4.55
N ALA A 1016 26.66 -4.47 -5.34
CA ALA A 1016 27.84 -3.72 -4.90
C ALA A 1016 27.40 -2.37 -4.32
N GLN A 1017 27.85 -2.07 -3.11
CA GLN A 1017 27.49 -0.86 -2.36
C GLN A 1017 28.22 0.39 -2.85
N VAL A 1018 29.33 0.21 -3.58
CA VAL A 1018 30.09 1.28 -4.23
C VAL A 1018 30.16 0.98 -5.72
N ASN A 1019 29.76 1.93 -6.55
CA ASN A 1019 29.74 1.78 -8.00
C ASN A 1019 31.16 1.87 -8.59
N LEU A 1020 31.75 0.73 -8.98
CA LEU A 1020 33.06 0.62 -9.65
C LEU A 1020 32.98 -0.38 -10.81
N ASN A 1021 33.99 -0.45 -11.67
CA ASN A 1021 34.04 -1.40 -12.79
C ASN A 1021 34.48 -2.81 -12.34
N TYR A 1022 33.57 -3.51 -11.66
CA TYR A 1022 33.82 -4.88 -11.22
C TYR A 1022 33.74 -5.87 -12.38
N GLN A 1023 34.50 -6.94 -12.24
CA GLN A 1023 34.33 -8.16 -13.01
C GLN A 1023 34.13 -9.32 -12.05
N VAL A 1024 33.07 -10.09 -12.25
CA VAL A 1024 32.76 -11.30 -11.50
C VAL A 1024 33.25 -12.52 -12.26
N ASP A 1025 33.95 -13.42 -11.57
CA ASP A 1025 34.28 -14.78 -12.00
C ASP A 1025 33.51 -15.76 -11.10
N PHE A 1026 32.49 -16.40 -11.67
CA PHE A 1026 31.60 -17.34 -11.00
C PHE A 1026 31.85 -18.76 -11.51
N ARG A 1027 32.10 -19.72 -10.61
CA ARG A 1027 32.43 -21.11 -10.96
C ARG A 1027 31.74 -22.13 -10.05
N GLY A 1028 31.12 -23.17 -10.62
CA GLY A 1028 30.64 -24.35 -9.89
C GLY A 1028 29.89 -25.37 -10.76
N GLU A 1029 29.92 -26.66 -10.39
CA GLU A 1029 29.11 -27.77 -10.96
C GLU A 1029 28.93 -27.77 -12.51
N ASN A 1030 29.97 -27.36 -13.26
CA ASN A 1030 30.05 -27.21 -14.74
C ASN A 1030 29.58 -25.87 -15.35
N THR A 1031 29.31 -24.86 -14.52
CA THR A 1031 29.03 -23.48 -14.95
C THR A 1031 30.24 -22.60 -14.61
N ALA A 1032 30.75 -21.87 -15.60
CA ALA A 1032 31.79 -20.86 -15.44
C ALA A 1032 31.35 -19.61 -16.20
N VAL A 1033 31.18 -18.49 -15.49
CA VAL A 1033 30.72 -17.22 -16.07
C VAL A 1033 31.66 -16.13 -15.61
N THR A 1034 32.14 -15.35 -16.57
CA THR A 1034 32.86 -14.10 -16.31
C THR A 1034 32.06 -12.95 -16.91
N ALA A 1035 31.76 -11.92 -16.12
CA ALA A 1035 30.96 -10.78 -16.57
C ALA A 1035 31.40 -9.49 -15.88
N ASP A 1036 31.25 -8.36 -16.58
CA ASP A 1036 31.47 -7.04 -16.00
C ASP A 1036 30.16 -6.50 -15.42
N PHE A 1037 30.23 -5.84 -14.26
CA PHE A 1037 29.10 -5.18 -13.62
C PHE A 1037 29.57 -4.01 -12.77
N SER A 1038 28.67 -3.08 -12.50
CA SER A 1038 29.03 -1.88 -11.72
C SER A 1038 28.27 -1.72 -10.41
N GLU A 1039 27.04 -2.23 -10.37
CA GLU A 1039 26.16 -2.15 -9.20
C GLU A 1039 25.48 -3.49 -8.93
N ASN A 1040 24.80 -4.07 -9.92
CA ASN A 1040 24.04 -5.31 -9.74
C ASN A 1040 24.54 -6.40 -10.70
N TRP A 1041 24.65 -7.62 -10.18
CA TRP A 1041 24.88 -8.82 -10.97
C TRP A 1041 24.04 -9.98 -10.43
N GLU A 1042 23.45 -10.78 -11.30
CA GLU A 1042 22.61 -11.91 -10.89
C GLU A 1042 22.79 -13.11 -11.81
N ILE A 1043 22.54 -14.29 -11.24
CA ILE A 1043 22.53 -15.56 -11.95
C ILE A 1043 21.49 -16.50 -11.33
N GLY A 1044 20.63 -17.07 -12.17
CA GLY A 1044 19.59 -18.04 -11.78
C GLY A 1044 19.82 -19.42 -12.36
N ASN A 1045 18.85 -20.32 -12.10
CA ASN A 1045 18.85 -21.71 -12.55
C ASN A 1045 20.03 -22.55 -12.04
N LEU A 1046 20.43 -22.33 -10.79
CA LEU A 1046 21.53 -23.04 -10.14
C LEU A 1046 21.04 -24.32 -9.45
N ALA A 1047 21.78 -25.41 -9.62
CA ALA A 1047 21.60 -26.66 -8.86
C ALA A 1047 22.13 -26.49 -7.41
N PRO A 1048 21.83 -27.42 -6.48
CA PRO A 1048 22.41 -27.37 -5.14
C PRO A 1048 23.89 -27.65 -5.24
N GLY A 1049 24.68 -26.83 -4.56
CA GLY A 1049 26.12 -26.93 -4.64
C GLY A 1049 26.80 -25.69 -4.09
N THR A 1050 28.11 -25.81 -3.91
CA THR A 1050 28.95 -24.68 -3.53
C THR A 1050 29.57 -24.09 -4.78
N TYR A 1051 29.39 -22.78 -4.95
CA TYR A 1051 29.87 -21.99 -6.06
C TYR A 1051 30.91 -21.00 -5.55
N ALA A 1052 32.02 -20.88 -6.27
CA ALA A 1052 33.03 -19.86 -6.04
C ALA A 1052 32.63 -18.60 -6.79
N LEU A 1053 32.56 -17.47 -6.07
CA LEU A 1053 32.19 -16.16 -6.61
C LEU A 1053 33.32 -15.18 -6.28
N CYS A 1054 34.13 -14.84 -7.28
CA CYS A 1054 35.26 -13.93 -7.11
C CYS A 1054 35.00 -12.61 -7.84
N PHE A 1055 35.13 -11.49 -7.13
CA PHE A 1055 35.07 -10.16 -7.70
C PHE A 1055 36.45 -9.59 -7.87
N THR A 1056 36.72 -9.05 -9.04
CA THR A 1056 37.91 -8.26 -9.37
C THR A 1056 37.47 -6.87 -9.83
N ILE A 1057 38.40 -5.94 -9.95
CA ILE A 1057 38.15 -4.59 -10.48
C ILE A 1057 39.07 -4.46 -11.71
N ALA A 1058 38.50 -4.10 -12.86
CA ALA A 1058 39.22 -4.16 -14.13
C ALA A 1058 40.49 -3.29 -14.16
N ASP A 1059 40.50 -2.17 -13.44
CA ASP A 1059 41.65 -1.25 -13.34
C ASP A 1059 42.52 -1.47 -12.09
N ASN A 1060 42.22 -2.50 -11.28
CA ASN A 1060 42.98 -2.83 -10.07
C ASN A 1060 43.40 -4.31 -10.12
N PRO A 1061 44.61 -4.60 -10.64
CA PRO A 1061 45.08 -5.97 -10.87
C PRO A 1061 45.34 -6.76 -9.56
N VAL A 1062 45.16 -6.13 -8.40
CA VAL A 1062 45.48 -6.69 -7.09
C VAL A 1062 44.22 -6.95 -6.25
N PHE A 1063 43.06 -6.42 -6.65
CA PHE A 1063 41.82 -6.68 -5.92
C PHE A 1063 41.19 -7.98 -6.38
N ILE A 1064 41.08 -8.92 -5.45
CA ILE A 1064 40.20 -10.08 -5.57
C ILE A 1064 39.48 -10.29 -4.25
N GLN A 1065 38.16 -10.40 -4.31
CA GLN A 1065 37.35 -10.81 -3.17
C GLN A 1065 36.50 -12.00 -3.55
N CYS A 1066 36.80 -13.15 -2.97
CA CYS A 1066 36.10 -14.39 -3.26
C CYS A 1066 35.18 -14.79 -2.11
N PHE A 1067 34.03 -15.36 -2.48
CA PHE A 1067 33.04 -15.93 -1.59
C PHE A 1067 32.72 -17.34 -2.05
N ASP A 1068 32.65 -18.27 -1.09
CA ASP A 1068 32.04 -19.57 -1.32
C ASP A 1068 30.56 -19.47 -0.97
N VAL A 1069 29.73 -19.59 -1.99
CA VAL A 1069 28.28 -19.40 -1.90
C VAL A 1069 27.62 -20.75 -2.09
N THR A 1070 26.87 -21.21 -1.09
CA THR A 1070 26.19 -22.51 -1.16
C THR A 1070 24.72 -22.32 -1.44
N VAL A 1071 24.26 -22.86 -2.57
CA VAL A 1071 22.84 -23.08 -2.84
C VAL A 1071 22.49 -24.42 -2.21
N ALA A 1072 21.65 -24.41 -1.18
CA ALA A 1072 21.25 -25.63 -0.49
C ALA A 1072 20.12 -26.36 -1.26
N PRO A 1073 20.04 -27.69 -1.16
CA PRO A 1073 18.85 -28.41 -1.62
C PRO A 1073 17.67 -28.10 -0.70
N SER A 1074 16.44 -28.08 -1.22
CA SER A 1074 15.25 -27.89 -0.39
C SER A 1074 15.19 -28.97 0.71
N GLY A 1075 14.97 -28.57 1.97
CA GLY A 1075 14.79 -29.51 3.08
C GLY A 1075 13.42 -30.21 3.05
N ASP A 1076 13.36 -31.47 3.51
CA ASP A 1076 12.10 -32.18 3.73
C ASP A 1076 11.38 -31.62 4.97
N LEU A 1077 10.04 -31.63 4.96
CA LEU A 1077 9.23 -31.26 6.12
C LEU A 1077 9.53 -32.19 7.32
N SER A 1078 10.08 -31.61 8.38
CA SER A 1078 10.36 -32.28 9.64
C SER A 1078 9.47 -31.72 10.74
N VAL A 1079 8.75 -32.60 11.44
CA VAL A 1079 7.78 -32.23 12.47
C VAL A 1079 8.07 -32.98 13.77
N TYR A 1080 8.24 -32.24 14.86
CA TYR A 1080 8.33 -32.77 16.21
C TYR A 1080 7.07 -32.39 17.01
N THR A 1081 6.37 -33.39 17.52
CA THR A 1081 5.10 -33.20 18.25
C THR A 1081 5.28 -33.51 19.75
N ARG A 1082 4.67 -32.69 20.61
CA ARG A 1082 4.64 -32.89 22.07
C ARG A 1082 3.28 -32.52 22.63
N VAL A 1083 2.56 -33.53 23.12
CA VAL A 1083 1.24 -33.35 23.72
C VAL A 1083 1.35 -33.07 25.22
N ASN A 1084 0.73 -31.98 25.68
CA ASN A 1084 0.53 -31.67 27.09
C ASN A 1084 -0.94 -31.96 27.47
N ALA A 1085 -1.15 -33.11 28.13
CA ALA A 1085 -2.48 -33.61 28.45
C ALA A 1085 -3.16 -32.91 29.65
N SER A 1086 -2.43 -32.16 30.49
CA SER A 1086 -3.06 -31.43 31.61
C SER A 1086 -3.82 -30.19 31.15
N ASP A 1087 -3.35 -29.57 30.06
CA ASP A 1087 -3.87 -28.32 29.54
C ASP A 1087 -4.50 -28.50 28.15
N ASN A 1088 -4.66 -29.76 27.70
CA ASN A 1088 -5.19 -30.17 26.41
C ASN A 1088 -4.54 -29.43 25.22
N ASN A 1089 -3.22 -29.35 25.17
CA ASN A 1089 -2.50 -28.65 24.10
C ASN A 1089 -1.47 -29.56 23.40
N LEU A 1090 -1.37 -29.41 22.08
CA LEU A 1090 -0.33 -29.99 21.23
C LEU A 1090 0.69 -28.92 20.89
N HIS A 1091 1.93 -29.12 21.31
CA HIS A 1091 3.07 -28.32 20.86
C HIS A 1091 3.72 -28.97 19.65
N LEU A 1092 3.95 -28.19 18.61
CA LEU A 1092 4.61 -28.59 17.37
C LEU A 1092 5.88 -27.77 17.21
N SER A 1093 6.97 -28.43 16.81
CA SER A 1093 8.20 -27.79 16.33
C SER A 1093 8.44 -28.23 14.89
N LEU A 1094 8.55 -27.27 13.98
CA LEU A 1094 8.45 -27.45 12.54
C LEU A 1094 9.71 -26.93 11.85
N GLU A 1095 10.27 -27.75 10.97
CA GLU A 1095 11.44 -27.45 10.15
C GLU A 1095 11.21 -27.92 8.70
N GLY A 1096 11.95 -27.36 7.74
CA GLY A 1096 11.87 -27.73 6.33
C GLY A 1096 10.97 -26.85 5.46
N GLY A 1097 10.20 -25.90 6.00
CA GLY A 1097 9.36 -24.97 5.23
C GLY A 1097 9.43 -23.51 5.73
N ARG A 1098 9.03 -22.55 4.88
CA ARG A 1098 8.83 -21.13 5.27
C ARG A 1098 7.43 -20.90 5.84
N HIS A 1099 6.43 -21.57 5.28
CA HIS A 1099 5.06 -21.58 5.78
C HIS A 1099 4.57 -23.02 5.99
N TYR A 1100 3.85 -23.24 7.09
CA TYR A 1100 3.27 -24.53 7.42
C TYR A 1100 1.75 -24.40 7.45
N ILE A 1101 1.08 -25.29 6.71
CA ILE A 1101 -0.36 -25.48 6.73
C ILE A 1101 -0.63 -26.64 7.67
N ILE A 1102 -1.18 -26.34 8.84
CA ILE A 1102 -1.49 -27.28 9.90
C ILE A 1102 -2.99 -27.45 9.97
N GLU A 1103 -3.47 -28.65 9.70
CA GLU A 1103 -4.86 -29.04 9.75
C GLU A 1103 -5.11 -29.91 10.98
N LEU A 1104 -5.81 -29.38 11.98
CA LEU A 1104 -6.20 -30.11 13.19
C LEU A 1104 -7.71 -30.37 13.16
N ASN A 1105 -8.11 -31.64 13.11
CA ASN A 1105 -9.51 -32.08 13.09
C ASN A 1105 -10.38 -31.50 11.96
N GLY A 1106 -9.76 -31.17 10.82
CA GLY A 1106 -10.43 -30.55 9.67
C GLY A 1106 -10.42 -29.03 9.66
N THR A 1107 -9.84 -28.38 10.68
CA THR A 1107 -9.61 -26.93 10.69
C THR A 1107 -8.16 -26.63 10.35
N SER A 1108 -7.92 -25.87 9.28
CA SER A 1108 -6.57 -25.50 8.81
C SER A 1108 -6.13 -24.14 9.31
N ILE A 1109 -4.86 -24.04 9.70
CA ILE A 1109 -4.17 -22.80 10.08
C ILE A 1109 -2.87 -22.74 9.27
N THR A 1110 -2.58 -21.60 8.67
CA THR A 1110 -1.28 -21.34 8.01
C THR A 1110 -0.43 -20.48 8.93
N THR A 1111 0.84 -20.82 9.13
CA THR A 1111 1.74 -20.06 10.00
C THR A 1111 3.19 -20.11 9.51
N GLY A 1112 3.94 -19.03 9.73
CA GLY A 1112 5.40 -19.01 9.59
C GLY A 1112 6.14 -19.40 10.89
N ASN A 1113 5.43 -19.56 12.00
CA ASN A 1113 6.05 -19.87 13.30
C ASN A 1113 6.51 -21.32 13.33
N LYS A 1114 7.82 -21.52 13.59
CA LYS A 1114 8.42 -22.85 13.74
C LYS A 1114 7.96 -23.58 15.00
N ASN A 1115 7.47 -22.87 16.02
CA ASN A 1115 6.93 -23.46 17.24
C ASN A 1115 5.49 -22.99 17.44
N ILE A 1116 4.55 -23.92 17.55
CA ILE A 1116 3.13 -23.59 17.69
C ILE A 1116 2.44 -24.51 18.70
N SER A 1117 1.49 -23.96 19.45
CA SER A 1117 0.67 -24.70 20.40
C SER A 1117 -0.78 -24.69 19.94
N LEU A 1118 -1.40 -25.86 19.82
CA LEU A 1118 -2.76 -26.03 19.33
C LEU A 1118 -3.65 -26.72 20.37
N PRO A 1119 -4.85 -26.21 20.66
CA PRO A 1119 -5.76 -26.84 21.59
C PRO A 1119 -6.32 -28.14 21.01
N LEU A 1120 -6.24 -29.22 21.80
CA LEU A 1120 -6.79 -30.53 21.50
C LEU A 1120 -8.17 -30.66 22.11
N ARG A 1121 -9.09 -31.30 21.39
CA ARG A 1121 -10.40 -31.68 21.93
C ARG A 1121 -10.35 -33.08 22.56
N SER A 1122 -11.29 -33.32 23.44
CA SER A 1122 -11.66 -34.64 23.94
C SER A 1122 -11.89 -35.65 22.81
N GLY A 1123 -11.37 -36.87 22.95
CA GLY A 1123 -11.41 -37.94 21.96
C GLY A 1123 -10.23 -37.91 20.97
N LYS A 1124 -10.46 -38.43 19.76
CA LYS A 1124 -9.46 -38.48 18.69
C LYS A 1124 -9.26 -37.08 18.07
N ASN A 1125 -8.00 -36.69 17.97
CA ASN A 1125 -7.54 -35.53 17.24
C ASN A 1125 -6.66 -35.98 16.07
N THR A 1126 -6.88 -35.48 14.86
CA THR A 1126 -5.99 -35.78 13.72
C THR A 1126 -5.30 -34.49 13.31
N VAL A 1127 -3.96 -34.46 13.32
CA VAL A 1127 -3.16 -33.35 12.82
C VAL A 1127 -2.50 -33.74 11.49
N VAL A 1128 -2.63 -32.89 10.47
CA VAL A 1128 -1.93 -33.01 9.18
C VAL A 1128 -1.15 -31.73 8.97
N ILE A 1129 0.14 -31.84 8.65
CA ILE A 1129 1.01 -30.69 8.41
C ILE A 1129 1.64 -30.85 7.04
N ARG A 1130 1.58 -29.79 6.25
CA ARG A 1130 2.23 -29.66 4.94
C ARG A 1130 2.85 -28.27 4.84
N THR A 1131 3.81 -28.07 3.95
CA THR A 1131 4.32 -26.72 3.66
C THR A 1131 3.55 -26.09 2.52
N ASP A 1132 3.90 -24.85 2.15
CA ASP A 1132 3.47 -24.18 0.92
C ASP A 1132 3.95 -24.89 -0.36
N LYS A 1133 4.90 -25.82 -0.25
CA LYS A 1133 5.46 -26.58 -1.37
C LYS A 1133 5.09 -28.06 -1.26
N SER A 1134 4.29 -28.53 -2.22
CA SER A 1134 3.80 -29.93 -2.26
C SER A 1134 4.91 -30.98 -2.34
N CYS A 1135 6.11 -30.60 -2.80
CA CYS A 1135 7.28 -31.46 -2.94
C CYS A 1135 7.99 -31.80 -1.61
N GLN A 1136 7.71 -31.07 -0.51
CA GLN A 1136 8.42 -31.22 0.77
C GLN A 1136 7.78 -32.25 1.72
N GLY A 1137 6.72 -32.92 1.28
CA GLY A 1137 6.06 -34.00 2.01
C GLY A 1137 4.91 -33.54 2.92
N ILE A 1138 4.22 -34.53 3.49
CA ILE A 1138 3.07 -34.32 4.39
C ILE A 1138 3.29 -35.15 5.65
N TYR A 1139 3.22 -34.50 6.81
CA TYR A 1139 3.22 -35.15 8.11
C TYR A 1139 1.77 -35.36 8.59
N LYS A 1140 1.45 -36.53 9.13
CA LYS A 1140 0.11 -36.82 9.67
C LYS A 1140 0.19 -37.67 10.93
N GLU A 1141 -0.51 -37.25 11.99
CA GLU A 1141 -0.55 -37.95 13.28
C GLU A 1141 -1.96 -37.93 13.88
N ASP A 1142 -2.34 -39.03 14.55
CA ASP A 1142 -3.59 -39.15 15.31
C ASP A 1142 -3.28 -39.14 16.84
N ILE A 1143 -3.84 -38.18 17.57
CA ILE A 1143 -3.61 -37.91 18.99
C ILE A 1143 -4.91 -38.07 19.78
N TYR A 1144 -4.92 -38.85 20.87
CA TYR A 1144 -6.12 -39.12 21.66
C TYR A 1144 -6.05 -38.45 23.04
N ILE A 1145 -7.06 -37.64 23.38
CA ILE A 1145 -7.21 -36.97 24.68
C ILE A 1145 -8.45 -37.52 25.39
N SER A 1146 -8.33 -38.16 26.55
CA SER A 1146 -9.50 -38.62 27.33
C SER A 1146 -9.87 -37.55 28.36
N PRO A 1147 -11.11 -37.03 28.38
CA PRO A 1147 -11.64 -36.33 29.55
C PRO A 1147 -11.93 -37.37 30.62
N ASP A 1148 -11.84 -36.98 31.88
CA ASP A 1148 -12.26 -37.75 33.06
C ASP A 1148 -11.28 -38.83 33.56
N ASP A 1149 -10.43 -38.34 34.45
CA ASP A 1149 -9.36 -39.01 35.15
C ASP A 1149 -9.92 -40.03 36.18
N VAL A 1150 -9.37 -41.26 36.24
CA VAL A 1150 -9.70 -42.20 37.35
C VAL A 1150 -9.11 -41.67 38.66
N VAL A 1151 -9.95 -41.30 39.61
CA VAL A 1151 -9.53 -40.80 40.93
C VAL A 1151 -9.80 -41.86 41.99
N ILE A 1152 -8.76 -42.28 42.71
CA ILE A 1152 -8.89 -43.18 43.86
C ILE A 1152 -8.89 -42.35 45.14
N TYR A 1153 -9.94 -42.46 45.95
CA TYR A 1153 -10.12 -41.70 47.18
C TYR A 1153 -10.77 -42.56 48.29
N PRO A 1154 -10.50 -42.26 49.58
CA PRO A 1154 -9.43 -41.37 50.05
C PRO A 1154 -8.04 -41.93 49.72
N ASN A 1155 -7.05 -41.05 49.55
CA ASN A 1155 -5.65 -41.42 49.38
C ASN A 1155 -4.77 -40.33 50.02
N PRO A 1156 -4.18 -40.56 51.21
CA PRO A 1156 -3.97 -41.85 51.87
C PRO A 1156 -5.25 -42.48 52.44
N PHE A 1157 -5.33 -43.81 52.49
CA PHE A 1157 -6.44 -44.56 53.10
C PHE A 1157 -5.97 -45.44 54.25
N THR A 1158 -6.90 -45.86 55.11
CA THR A 1158 -6.64 -46.73 56.26
C THR A 1158 -7.26 -48.12 56.07
N ASP A 1159 -8.54 -48.20 55.72
CA ASP A 1159 -9.27 -49.48 55.60
C ASP A 1159 -9.85 -49.71 54.19
N THR A 1160 -10.67 -48.78 53.70
CA THR A 1160 -11.28 -48.85 52.36
C THR A 1160 -10.83 -47.70 51.45
N ALA A 1161 -10.85 -47.94 50.14
CA ALA A 1161 -10.60 -46.93 49.12
C ALA A 1161 -11.46 -47.23 47.89
N SER A 1162 -12.06 -46.18 47.32
CA SER A 1162 -12.98 -46.25 46.19
C SER A 1162 -12.37 -45.59 44.96
N ALA A 1163 -12.71 -46.06 43.77
CA ALA A 1163 -12.43 -45.33 42.53
C ALA A 1163 -13.71 -44.62 42.04
N TYR A 1164 -13.56 -43.36 41.66
CA TYR A 1164 -14.46 -42.70 40.74
C TYR A 1164 -13.99 -42.97 39.31
N ILE A 1165 -14.90 -43.49 38.48
CA ILE A 1165 -14.65 -43.83 37.07
C ILE A 1165 -15.73 -43.10 36.28
N GLY A 1166 -15.31 -42.26 35.32
CA GLY A 1166 -16.20 -41.36 34.56
C GLY A 1166 -17.39 -42.07 33.92
N SER A 1167 -18.49 -41.33 33.74
CA SER A 1167 -19.81 -41.88 33.36
C SER A 1167 -19.88 -42.52 31.97
N ASP A 1168 -18.91 -42.25 31.11
CA ASP A 1168 -18.90 -42.70 29.71
C ASP A 1168 -18.11 -44.02 29.51
N ILE A 1169 -17.53 -44.58 30.58
CA ILE A 1169 -16.77 -45.84 30.55
C ILE A 1169 -17.67 -47.02 30.94
N SER A 1170 -18.07 -47.83 29.97
CA SER A 1170 -18.92 -49.01 30.17
C SER A 1170 -18.18 -50.33 29.92
N GLY A 1171 -18.46 -51.36 30.73
CA GLY A 1171 -17.94 -52.72 30.55
C GLY A 1171 -17.17 -53.28 31.74
N ILE A 1172 -16.53 -54.45 31.54
CA ILE A 1172 -15.76 -55.14 32.59
C ILE A 1172 -14.33 -54.58 32.61
N LEU A 1173 -13.95 -53.92 33.71
CA LEU A 1173 -12.61 -53.39 33.90
C LEU A 1173 -11.74 -54.35 34.72
N ARG A 1174 -10.44 -54.38 34.45
CA ARG A 1174 -9.47 -55.16 35.24
C ARG A 1174 -8.63 -54.22 36.10
N LEU A 1175 -8.71 -54.43 37.42
CA LEU A 1175 -7.88 -53.76 38.42
C LEU A 1175 -6.70 -54.67 38.81
N SER A 1176 -5.50 -54.11 38.87
CA SER A 1176 -4.27 -54.80 39.26
C SER A 1176 -3.43 -53.90 40.17
N VAL A 1177 -3.06 -54.37 41.36
CA VAL A 1177 -2.30 -53.60 42.35
C VAL A 1177 -0.90 -54.16 42.47
N PHE A 1178 0.11 -53.29 42.43
CA PHE A 1178 1.52 -53.64 42.51
C PHE A 1178 2.20 -52.94 43.69
N SER A 1179 3.21 -53.56 44.29
CA SER A 1179 4.16 -52.87 45.17
C SER A 1179 5.03 -51.89 44.36
N LEU A 1180 5.74 -50.96 45.02
CA LEU A 1180 6.72 -50.09 44.34
C LEU A 1180 7.87 -50.85 43.68
N SER A 1181 8.15 -52.09 44.08
CA SER A 1181 9.12 -52.97 43.42
C SER A 1181 8.56 -53.72 42.20
N GLY A 1182 7.32 -53.44 41.79
CA GLY A 1182 6.67 -54.04 40.63
C GLY A 1182 6.06 -55.43 40.87
N LYS A 1183 6.01 -55.91 42.12
CA LYS A 1183 5.38 -57.20 42.46
C LYS A 1183 3.86 -57.04 42.47
N LEU A 1184 3.14 -57.87 41.71
CA LEU A 1184 1.67 -57.90 41.71
C LEU A 1184 1.15 -58.41 43.06
N MET A 1185 0.38 -57.57 43.75
CA MET A 1185 -0.20 -57.81 45.07
C MET A 1185 -1.65 -58.31 44.97
N MET A 1186 -2.41 -57.83 43.99
CA MET A 1186 -3.84 -58.16 43.81
C MET A 1186 -4.25 -57.94 42.35
N SER A 1187 -5.20 -58.74 41.83
CA SER A 1187 -5.85 -58.47 40.54
C SER A 1187 -7.29 -58.97 40.55
N GLN A 1188 -8.24 -58.14 40.14
CA GLN A 1188 -9.66 -58.46 40.11
C GLN A 1188 -10.38 -57.79 38.95
N LYS A 1189 -11.59 -58.27 38.62
CA LYS A 1189 -12.48 -57.63 37.66
C LYS A 1189 -13.54 -56.81 38.41
N ILE A 1190 -13.84 -55.61 37.93
CA ILE A 1190 -14.87 -54.72 38.49
C ILE A 1190 -15.85 -54.34 37.37
N ASN A 1191 -17.14 -54.27 37.70
CA ASN A 1191 -18.20 -53.82 36.78
C ASN A 1191 -18.64 -52.41 37.17
N THR A 1192 -18.74 -51.51 36.19
CA THR A 1192 -19.18 -50.13 36.40
C THR A 1192 -20.69 -50.04 36.15
N THR A 1193 -21.51 -50.06 37.21
CA THR A 1193 -22.95 -49.78 37.06
C THR A 1193 -23.41 -48.47 37.68
N ASP A 1194 -22.66 -47.82 38.60
CA ASP A 1194 -23.08 -46.55 39.24
C ASP A 1194 -21.92 -45.61 39.67
N GLY A 1195 -20.81 -45.57 38.93
CA GLY A 1195 -19.74 -44.56 39.12
C GLY A 1195 -18.93 -44.61 40.43
N HIS A 1196 -19.31 -45.45 41.39
CA HIS A 1196 -18.58 -45.68 42.65
C HIS A 1196 -18.40 -47.17 42.92
N SER A 1197 -17.16 -47.62 43.08
CA SER A 1197 -16.85 -49.02 43.42
C SER A 1197 -15.74 -49.08 44.47
N ASP A 1198 -15.99 -49.80 45.56
CA ASP A 1198 -14.97 -50.18 46.54
C ASP A 1198 -13.96 -51.11 45.84
N LEU A 1199 -12.67 -50.80 46.00
CA LEU A 1199 -11.59 -51.50 45.33
C LEU A 1199 -11.10 -52.73 46.12
N GLY A 1200 -11.62 -52.99 47.33
CA GLY A 1200 -11.29 -54.19 48.11
C GLY A 1200 -9.86 -54.21 48.65
N LEU A 1201 -9.25 -53.03 48.83
CA LEU A 1201 -7.84 -52.85 49.17
C LEU A 1201 -7.51 -53.03 50.67
N HIS A 1202 -8.52 -53.40 51.48
CA HIS A 1202 -8.39 -53.64 52.92
C HIS A 1202 -7.38 -54.75 53.27
N ILE A 1203 -7.14 -55.70 52.35
CA ILE A 1203 -6.19 -56.81 52.56
C ILE A 1203 -4.70 -56.43 52.45
N LEU A 1204 -4.38 -55.23 51.94
CA LEU A 1204 -2.99 -54.80 51.75
C LEU A 1204 -2.36 -54.36 53.09
N PRO A 1205 -1.07 -54.64 53.36
CA PRO A 1205 -0.37 -54.06 54.50
C PRO A 1205 -0.09 -52.55 54.32
N PRO A 1206 0.18 -51.79 55.40
CA PRO A 1206 0.60 -50.38 55.28
C PRO A 1206 1.79 -50.21 54.33
N GLY A 1207 1.73 -49.24 53.43
CA GLY A 1207 2.71 -49.06 52.38
C GLY A 1207 2.19 -48.33 51.14
N VAL A 1208 3.07 -48.13 50.18
CA VAL A 1208 2.79 -47.44 48.91
C VAL A 1208 2.61 -48.47 47.78
N TYR A 1209 1.54 -48.31 47.01
CA TYR A 1209 1.16 -49.22 45.94
C TYR A 1209 0.84 -48.46 44.64
N LEU A 1210 0.93 -49.18 43.51
CA LEU A 1210 0.50 -48.72 42.21
C LEU A 1210 -0.74 -49.52 41.78
N VAL A 1211 -1.88 -48.85 41.60
CA VAL A 1211 -3.11 -49.46 41.11
C VAL A 1211 -3.26 -49.19 39.62
N LYS A 1212 -3.23 -50.24 38.82
CA LYS A 1212 -3.47 -50.20 37.37
C LYS A 1212 -4.90 -50.65 37.07
N ILE A 1213 -5.65 -49.83 36.33
CA ILE A 1213 -7.01 -50.12 35.86
C ILE A 1213 -6.99 -50.14 34.33
N SER A 1214 -7.50 -51.21 33.72
CA SER A 1214 -7.46 -51.43 32.27
C SER A 1214 -8.79 -52.00 31.75
N GLY A 1215 -9.32 -51.40 30.68
CA GLY A 1215 -10.50 -51.81 29.89
C GLY A 1215 -10.25 -51.60 28.39
N ALA A 1216 -11.29 -51.70 27.56
CA ALA A 1216 -11.18 -51.47 26.11
C ALA A 1216 -10.80 -50.01 25.78
N ASP A 1217 -11.41 -49.06 26.49
CA ASP A 1217 -11.27 -47.63 26.23
C ASP A 1217 -10.53 -46.89 27.36
N ILE A 1218 -9.90 -47.61 28.30
CA ILE A 1218 -9.17 -47.00 29.42
C ILE A 1218 -7.94 -47.80 29.87
N HIS A 1219 -6.80 -47.12 30.04
CA HIS A 1219 -5.59 -47.67 30.63
C HIS A 1219 -4.93 -46.66 31.57
N LYS A 1220 -5.09 -46.81 32.89
CA LYS A 1220 -4.57 -45.85 33.86
C LYS A 1220 -3.87 -46.51 35.05
N THR A 1221 -2.84 -45.85 35.57
CA THR A 1221 -2.13 -46.28 36.79
C THR A 1221 -2.09 -45.15 37.81
N VAL A 1222 -2.49 -45.41 39.05
CA VAL A 1222 -2.59 -44.43 40.14
C VAL A 1222 -1.77 -44.91 41.34
N LYS A 1223 -0.96 -44.03 41.93
CA LYS A 1223 -0.19 -44.32 43.15
C LYS A 1223 -1.05 -44.07 44.38
N ILE A 1224 -1.12 -45.05 45.28
CA ILE A 1224 -1.90 -44.97 46.52
C ILE A 1224 -1.03 -45.26 47.74
N LEU A 1225 -1.38 -44.68 48.88
CA LEU A 1225 -0.73 -44.88 50.18
C LEU A 1225 -1.74 -45.45 51.18
N LYS A 1226 -1.45 -46.63 51.72
CA LYS A 1226 -2.14 -47.17 52.89
C LYS A 1226 -1.35 -46.82 54.15
N ARG A 1227 -1.98 -46.14 55.10
CA ARG A 1227 -1.38 -45.77 56.38
C ARG A 1227 -1.35 -46.92 57.37
#